data_AF-A0A914A2T3-F1
#
_entry.id   AF-A0A914A2T3-F1
#
_cell.length_a   1.000
_cell.length_b   1.000
_cell.length_c   1.000
_cell.angle_alpha   90.00
_cell.angle_beta   90.00
_cell.angle_gamma   90.00
#
_symmetry.space_group_name_H-M   'P 1'
#
loop_
_entity.id
_entity.type
_entity.pdbx_description
1 polymer ?
#
loop_
_entity_poly.entity_id
_entity_poly.type
_entity_poly.pdbx_seq_one_letter_code
_entity_poly.pdbx_strand_id
1 'polypeptide(L)'
;MPEESVKVAVRVRPFNSREKARGAQLIIGMNAGTTTIQNPDAMNEEPKKFNFDYSYWSHDGFEERDQLLVSVSPKYDGQKKVFDDLGVGVLKNAWDGYNSCLFAYGQTGSGKSFSVFGYGPNKGVIPIFCDQLFVEINNKRASGTKTEFEVTFSMLEIYNEQVRDLLNPASSKKGGLRVREHPKKGFYVEQLRNVPVQSYQQIEDRMDEGTRNRSVASTQMNATSSRAHTIVGITFTQKSVNDAGQEMAKVAVVNLVDLAGSERAESTGATGDRLKEGAAINQSLSSLGNVISALADRSKGKKVKVPFRDSVLTKLLKNALGGNSKTIMIAALSPADINYEETLSTLRYADRAKQIKTSAVVNEDPTEKLIRELKEENARLMDAIKKGGLVMVADDDDRKEGVTDEEREAIRKELEEEMQARLEATERELGYMKQSWEDKLKETEGGDDGERAKKEAKKTTPHLYNLNQDTQLSGMIVFLLGPGSYKVGNNKAETPPEIVLNGLSIQKEHGIVLNDNGKVFLEKASSDAKILINGDPLVGKMELDHNDRIMFGSNHLYVFQHPQLYKAKPTNYVGVVTYESAQEEIAQKNGFDMTSNNSKEDMLLQEDLVEMIPAVEEANAISEELDQKVKFEIVVMSPKARGLAHGRTEVCMKMRNLEKDLEYIWPRDKFVRRKYLMQEMYQNYTEGEDWKLPDEKNPFTEPPDQEVLIGTVNVYMQSLAYLIESKEQLDITDYRGKELGLLDVELVPCHKNGKEIKEDDDLFIDHPNELVGRDLNFVVKLNSAMGIPAKFTGIHCKYSVFLDTEMIDTNRVQGTSSPAFKHKKSFNFEVVTSNLVQYLLNDHLVIQVWGTQKDPQSKNKAKKNTKEIMQAEALSKGRDVNGTAKQVSDPAMKAKFMFQFAVMKKRQERMEAKIAQFRKLVTTAELHNKARVETMVIKTVLNAQNAKVADKAIARIPKDEAAGNLGEETQKSGVCVVM
;
A
#
# COMPACT_ATOMS: atom_id res chain seq x y z
N MET A 1 -27.17 -29.88 11.48
CA MET A 1 -27.36 -29.12 10.22
C MET A 1 -26.14 -29.34 9.36
N PRO A 2 -26.26 -29.43 8.02
CA PRO A 2 -25.10 -29.66 7.15
C PRO A 2 -24.13 -28.48 7.24
N GLU A 3 -22.86 -28.75 7.54
CA GLU A 3 -21.79 -27.75 7.49
C GLU A 3 -21.31 -27.61 6.04
N GLU A 4 -21.20 -26.38 5.54
CA GLU A 4 -20.65 -26.07 4.21
C GLU A 4 -19.31 -25.35 4.36
N SER A 5 -18.30 -25.75 3.58
CA SER A 5 -17.00 -25.08 3.55
C SER A 5 -17.09 -23.75 2.80
N VAL A 6 -16.31 -22.77 3.24
CA VAL A 6 -16.13 -21.53 2.48
C VAL A 6 -15.56 -21.86 1.10
N LYS A 7 -16.20 -21.37 0.04
CA LYS A 7 -15.72 -21.55 -1.33
C LYS A 7 -14.65 -20.52 -1.64
N VAL A 8 -13.57 -20.94 -2.27
CA VAL A 8 -12.42 -20.10 -2.59
C VAL A 8 -12.14 -20.14 -4.07
N ALA A 9 -12.17 -18.96 -4.69
CA ALA A 9 -11.73 -18.73 -6.04
C ALA A 9 -10.47 -17.86 -6.06
N VAL A 10 -9.53 -18.16 -6.94
CA VAL A 10 -8.37 -17.30 -7.20
C VAL A 10 -8.47 -16.73 -8.61
N ARG A 11 -8.02 -15.49 -8.80
CA ARG A 11 -8.08 -14.81 -10.11
C ARG A 11 -6.81 -14.03 -10.37
N VAL A 12 -6.15 -14.32 -11.49
CA VAL A 12 -4.95 -13.60 -11.93
C VAL A 12 -5.31 -12.58 -13.01
N ARG A 13 -4.90 -11.32 -12.83
CA ARG A 13 -5.16 -10.23 -13.78
C ARG A 13 -4.11 -10.19 -14.93
N PRO A 14 -4.37 -9.43 -16.01
CA PRO A 14 -3.36 -9.12 -17.02
C PRO A 14 -2.20 -8.31 -16.42
N PHE A 15 -1.06 -8.28 -17.12
CA PHE A 15 -0.05 -7.27 -16.84
C PHE A 15 -0.62 -5.87 -17.08
N ASN A 16 -0.37 -4.97 -16.13
CA ASN A 16 -0.64 -3.55 -16.32
C ASN A 16 0.44 -2.90 -17.22
N SER A 17 0.23 -1.65 -17.62
CA SER A 17 1.15 -0.95 -18.53
C SER A 17 2.59 -0.89 -18.00
N ARG A 18 2.76 -0.72 -16.68
CA ARG A 18 4.07 -0.67 -16.02
C ARG A 18 4.79 -2.01 -16.08
N GLU A 19 4.08 -3.09 -15.75
CA GLU A 19 4.62 -4.44 -15.79
C GLU A 19 4.98 -4.87 -17.22
N LYS A 20 4.18 -4.46 -18.22
CA LYS A 20 4.51 -4.64 -19.63
C LYS A 20 5.75 -3.84 -20.04
N ALA A 21 5.81 -2.56 -19.68
CA ALA A 21 6.95 -1.69 -19.98
C ALA A 21 8.26 -2.22 -19.36
N ARG A 22 8.17 -2.86 -18.19
CA ARG A 22 9.31 -3.52 -17.51
C ARG A 22 9.70 -4.87 -18.10
N GLY A 23 8.87 -5.47 -18.96
CA GLY A 23 9.05 -6.87 -19.33
C GLY A 23 8.99 -7.80 -18.11
N ALA A 24 8.04 -7.55 -17.20
CA ALA A 24 7.86 -8.34 -15.98
C ALA A 24 7.69 -9.83 -16.30
N GLN A 25 8.32 -10.67 -15.47
CA GLN A 25 8.20 -12.12 -15.63
C GLN A 25 6.89 -12.61 -15.02
N LEU A 26 6.22 -13.51 -15.74
CA LEU A 26 4.99 -14.15 -15.29
C LEU A 26 5.33 -15.26 -14.31
N ILE A 27 4.91 -15.09 -13.06
CA ILE A 27 5.19 -16.05 -11.98
C ILE A 27 4.01 -16.98 -11.65
N ILE A 28 2.86 -16.80 -12.28
CA ILE A 28 1.64 -17.58 -12.02
C ILE A 28 1.30 -18.49 -13.19
N GLY A 29 1.00 -19.75 -12.89
CA GLY A 29 0.41 -20.71 -13.82
C GLY A 29 -0.88 -21.29 -13.24
N MET A 30 -1.95 -21.37 -14.03
CA MET A 30 -3.22 -21.97 -13.62
C MET A 30 -3.64 -23.07 -14.59
N ASN A 31 -4.13 -24.19 -14.04
CA ASN A 31 -4.72 -25.27 -14.80
C ASN A 31 -5.88 -25.87 -13.99
N ALA A 32 -7.11 -25.72 -14.51
CA ALA A 32 -8.34 -26.10 -13.83
C ALA A 32 -8.41 -25.53 -12.40
N GLY A 33 -8.50 -26.37 -11.37
CA GLY A 33 -8.51 -25.96 -9.96
C GLY A 33 -7.13 -25.69 -9.36
N THR A 34 -6.05 -25.98 -10.08
CA THR A 34 -4.68 -25.88 -9.56
C THR A 34 -4.03 -24.56 -9.98
N THR A 35 -3.51 -23.83 -9.00
CA THR A 35 -2.71 -22.61 -9.19
C THR A 35 -1.27 -22.85 -8.72
N THR A 36 -0.31 -22.43 -9.53
CA THR A 36 1.12 -22.58 -9.30
C THR A 36 1.79 -21.21 -9.26
N ILE A 37 2.80 -21.07 -8.40
CA ILE A 37 3.62 -19.86 -8.29
C ILE A 37 5.10 -20.21 -8.31
N GLN A 38 5.84 -19.59 -9.23
CA GLN A 38 7.29 -19.76 -9.39
C GLN A 38 8.04 -18.67 -8.61
N ASN A 39 9.07 -19.07 -7.86
CA ASN A 39 9.97 -18.12 -7.23
C ASN A 39 10.92 -17.51 -8.28
N PRO A 40 10.88 -16.19 -8.52
CA PRO A 40 11.75 -15.57 -9.52
C PRO A 40 13.23 -15.65 -9.16
N ASP A 41 13.58 -15.71 -7.87
CA ASP A 41 14.98 -15.80 -7.41
C ASP A 41 15.52 -17.23 -7.39
N ALA A 42 14.63 -18.22 -7.57
CA ALA A 42 14.96 -19.64 -7.55
C ALA A 42 14.24 -20.39 -8.68
N MET A 43 14.50 -20.01 -9.93
CA MET A 43 13.86 -20.60 -11.13
C MET A 43 14.09 -22.11 -11.29
N ASN A 44 15.12 -22.65 -10.65
CA ASN A 44 15.43 -24.08 -10.68
C ASN A 44 14.63 -24.90 -9.64
N GLU A 45 13.95 -24.24 -8.69
CA GLU A 45 13.09 -24.91 -7.71
C GLU A 45 11.72 -25.20 -8.31
N GLU A 46 11.09 -26.29 -7.86
CA GLU A 46 9.73 -26.61 -8.28
C GLU A 46 8.74 -25.51 -7.85
N PRO A 47 7.83 -25.08 -8.75
CA PRO A 47 6.81 -24.11 -8.41
C PRO A 47 5.88 -24.63 -7.31
N LYS A 48 5.55 -23.75 -6.35
CA LYS A 48 4.60 -24.07 -5.27
C LYS A 48 3.20 -24.22 -5.85
N LYS A 49 2.46 -25.26 -5.42
CA LYS A 49 1.14 -25.60 -5.96
C LYS A 49 0.04 -25.45 -4.89
N PHE A 50 -1.10 -24.91 -5.28
CA PHE A 50 -2.29 -24.71 -4.45
C PHE A 50 -3.54 -25.18 -5.21
N ASN A 51 -4.54 -25.70 -4.50
CA ASN A 51 -5.77 -26.23 -5.10
C ASN A 51 -7.01 -25.51 -4.55
N PHE A 52 -7.68 -24.77 -5.41
CA PHE A 52 -8.87 -23.98 -5.07
C PHE A 52 -10.12 -24.56 -5.74
N ASP A 53 -11.29 -24.04 -5.37
CA ASP A 53 -12.55 -24.46 -6.00
C ASP A 53 -12.63 -23.93 -7.43
N TYR A 54 -12.09 -22.72 -7.66
CA TYR A 54 -11.94 -22.12 -8.98
C TYR A 54 -10.58 -21.40 -9.10
N SER A 55 -9.92 -21.51 -10.26
CA SER A 55 -8.75 -20.70 -10.62
C SER A 55 -9.00 -20.03 -11.97
N TYR A 56 -9.20 -18.71 -11.95
CA TYR A 56 -9.55 -17.92 -13.13
C TYR A 56 -8.32 -17.30 -13.79
N TRP A 57 -8.10 -17.69 -15.04
CA TRP A 57 -7.05 -17.11 -15.88
C TRP A 57 -7.59 -15.90 -16.64
N SER A 58 -7.39 -14.69 -16.10
CA SER A 58 -7.73 -13.45 -16.78
C SER A 58 -6.49 -12.72 -17.33
N HIS A 59 -5.34 -13.40 -17.48
CA HIS A 59 -4.06 -12.74 -17.79
C HIS A 59 -3.91 -12.36 -19.28
N ASP A 60 -4.28 -13.27 -20.18
CA ASP A 60 -4.16 -13.13 -21.64
C ASP A 60 -5.33 -13.81 -22.34
N GLY A 61 -5.35 -13.80 -23.69
CA GLY A 61 -6.40 -14.46 -24.47
C GLY A 61 -7.69 -13.64 -24.62
N PHE A 62 -7.60 -12.32 -24.49
CA PHE A 62 -8.69 -11.38 -24.73
C PHE A 62 -8.28 -10.30 -25.75
N GLU A 63 -9.27 -9.68 -26.38
CA GLU A 63 -9.15 -8.45 -27.14
C GLU A 63 -9.99 -7.35 -26.49
N GLU A 64 -9.50 -6.12 -26.54
CA GLU A 64 -10.26 -4.96 -26.09
C GLU A 64 -11.06 -4.38 -27.26
N ARG A 65 -12.39 -4.34 -27.12
CA ARG A 65 -13.31 -3.75 -28.11
C ARG A 65 -14.25 -2.81 -27.38
N ASP A 66 -14.23 -1.52 -27.73
CA ASP A 66 -15.04 -0.48 -27.06
C ASP A 66 -14.90 -0.52 -25.52
N GLN A 67 -13.66 -0.65 -25.03
CA GLN A 67 -13.30 -0.79 -23.60
C GLN A 67 -13.78 -2.09 -22.92
N LEU A 68 -14.46 -2.98 -23.64
CA LEU A 68 -14.87 -4.30 -23.14
C LEU A 68 -13.80 -5.34 -23.42
N LEU A 69 -13.46 -6.16 -22.43
CA LEU A 69 -12.53 -7.28 -22.57
C LEU A 69 -13.26 -8.51 -23.09
N VAL A 70 -13.12 -8.78 -24.39
CA VAL A 70 -13.80 -9.88 -25.07
C VAL A 70 -12.86 -11.08 -25.17
N SER A 71 -13.35 -12.25 -24.77
CA SER A 71 -12.60 -13.49 -24.90
C SER A 71 -12.32 -13.82 -26.38
N VAL A 72 -11.06 -14.11 -26.70
CA VAL A 72 -10.65 -14.70 -27.99
C VAL A 72 -10.01 -16.07 -27.84
N SER A 73 -9.89 -16.55 -26.60
CA SER A 73 -9.34 -17.86 -26.26
C SER A 73 -10.19 -18.54 -25.18
N PRO A 74 -10.45 -19.87 -25.29
CA PRO A 74 -11.13 -20.63 -24.24
C PRO A 74 -10.45 -20.59 -22.87
N LYS A 75 -9.15 -20.22 -22.84
CA LYS A 75 -8.36 -20.08 -21.62
C LYS A 75 -8.71 -18.80 -20.84
N TYR A 76 -9.26 -17.77 -21.50
CA TYR A 76 -9.55 -16.51 -20.84
C TYR A 76 -10.87 -16.55 -20.07
N ASP A 77 -10.78 -16.32 -18.77
CA ASP A 77 -11.90 -16.26 -17.85
C ASP A 77 -12.29 -14.79 -17.60
N GLY A 78 -13.28 -14.31 -18.35
CA GLY A 78 -13.83 -12.95 -18.23
C GLY A 78 -14.86 -12.79 -17.11
N GLN A 79 -15.37 -11.56 -16.93
CA GLN A 79 -16.37 -11.22 -15.91
C GLN A 79 -17.60 -12.14 -15.91
N LYS A 80 -18.11 -12.46 -17.10
CA LYS A 80 -19.29 -13.33 -17.26
C LYS A 80 -19.05 -14.71 -16.66
N LYS A 81 -17.90 -15.34 -16.94
CA LYS A 81 -17.60 -16.67 -16.41
C LYS A 81 -17.48 -16.65 -14.88
N VAL A 82 -16.80 -15.64 -14.33
CA VAL A 82 -16.69 -15.46 -12.86
C VAL A 82 -18.08 -15.32 -12.22
N PHE A 83 -18.99 -14.60 -12.88
CA PHE A 83 -20.38 -14.49 -12.44
C PHE A 83 -21.15 -15.82 -12.57
N ASP A 84 -21.01 -16.53 -13.69
CA ASP A 84 -21.69 -17.81 -13.92
C ASP A 84 -21.30 -18.85 -12.85
N ASP A 85 -20.01 -18.91 -12.49
CA ASP A 85 -19.46 -19.88 -11.53
C ASP A 85 -19.70 -19.50 -10.05
N LEU A 86 -19.73 -18.20 -9.71
CA LEU A 86 -19.89 -17.70 -8.33
C LEU A 86 -21.22 -16.98 -8.09
N GLY A 87 -21.52 -15.99 -8.92
CA GLY A 87 -22.66 -15.07 -8.79
C GLY A 87 -24.02 -15.75 -8.91
N VAL A 88 -24.17 -16.70 -9.83
CA VAL A 88 -25.41 -17.51 -9.98
C VAL A 88 -25.70 -18.28 -8.68
N GLY A 89 -24.67 -18.80 -8.01
CA GLY A 89 -24.82 -19.46 -6.72
C GLY A 89 -25.31 -18.51 -5.63
N VAL A 90 -24.77 -17.29 -5.58
CA VAL A 90 -25.22 -16.24 -4.65
C VAL A 90 -26.66 -15.83 -4.93
N LEU A 91 -27.03 -15.66 -6.20
CA LEU A 91 -28.40 -15.35 -6.63
C LEU A 91 -29.38 -16.43 -6.20
N LYS A 92 -29.07 -17.69 -6.47
CA LYS A 92 -29.89 -18.83 -6.02
C LYS A 92 -30.05 -18.84 -4.50
N ASN A 93 -28.95 -18.65 -3.76
CA ASN A 93 -28.99 -18.61 -2.30
C ASN A 93 -29.90 -17.48 -1.78
N ALA A 94 -29.88 -16.31 -2.41
CA ALA A 94 -30.75 -15.20 -2.05
C ALA A 94 -32.24 -15.53 -2.27
N TRP A 95 -32.58 -16.17 -3.40
CA TRP A 95 -33.94 -16.65 -3.67
C TRP A 95 -34.38 -17.77 -2.73
N ASP A 96 -33.46 -18.63 -2.30
CA ASP A 96 -33.76 -19.69 -1.33
C ASP A 96 -33.90 -19.15 0.10
N GLY A 97 -33.53 -17.89 0.37
CA GLY A 97 -33.60 -17.25 1.69
C GLY A 97 -32.35 -17.47 2.56
N TYR A 98 -31.22 -17.86 1.97
CA TYR A 98 -29.94 -17.98 2.66
C TYR A 98 -29.18 -16.65 2.66
N ASN A 99 -28.57 -16.32 3.80
CA ASN A 99 -27.57 -15.25 3.85
C ASN A 99 -26.35 -15.66 3.02
N SER A 100 -25.79 -14.71 2.30
CA SER A 100 -24.60 -14.92 1.48
C SER A 100 -23.57 -13.83 1.72
N CYS A 101 -22.29 -14.20 1.64
CA CYS A 101 -21.18 -13.26 1.70
C CYS A 101 -20.20 -13.55 0.58
N LEU A 102 -19.83 -12.54 -0.20
CA LEU A 102 -18.74 -12.62 -1.17
C LEU A 102 -17.74 -11.51 -0.84
N PHE A 103 -16.49 -11.87 -0.57
CA PHE A 103 -15.44 -10.90 -0.27
C PHE A 103 -14.21 -11.10 -1.15
N ALA A 104 -13.63 -9.99 -1.61
CA ALA A 104 -12.39 -10.00 -2.37
C ALA A 104 -11.18 -9.64 -1.49
N TYR A 105 -10.08 -10.36 -1.66
CA TYR A 105 -8.84 -10.22 -0.88
C TYR A 105 -7.61 -10.27 -1.78
N GLY A 106 -6.57 -9.50 -1.44
CA GLY A 106 -5.31 -9.42 -2.18
C GLY A 106 -4.69 -8.02 -2.10
N GLN A 107 -3.46 -7.86 -2.59
CA GLN A 107 -2.76 -6.58 -2.53
C GLN A 107 -3.47 -5.49 -3.35
N THR A 108 -3.16 -4.23 -3.07
CA THR A 108 -3.61 -3.11 -3.90
C THR A 108 -3.22 -3.33 -5.37
N GLY A 109 -4.16 -3.04 -6.27
CA GLY A 109 -3.97 -3.23 -7.72
C GLY A 109 -4.04 -4.68 -8.20
N SER A 110 -4.34 -5.68 -7.37
CA SER A 110 -4.43 -7.09 -7.81
C SER A 110 -5.74 -7.47 -8.55
N GLY A 111 -6.75 -6.59 -8.54
CA GLY A 111 -8.04 -6.81 -9.23
C GLY A 111 -9.23 -7.18 -8.31
N LYS A 112 -9.17 -6.84 -7.01
CA LYS A 112 -10.27 -7.02 -6.06
C LYS A 112 -11.56 -6.31 -6.53
N SER A 113 -11.49 -4.99 -6.64
CA SER A 113 -12.61 -4.13 -7.02
C SER A 113 -13.09 -4.40 -8.45
N PHE A 114 -12.19 -4.77 -9.37
CA PHE A 114 -12.55 -5.24 -10.72
C PHE A 114 -13.42 -6.50 -10.70
N SER A 115 -13.14 -7.43 -9.79
CA SER A 115 -13.92 -8.66 -9.69
C SER A 115 -15.29 -8.42 -9.05
N VAL A 116 -15.33 -7.58 -8.02
CA VAL A 116 -16.55 -7.30 -7.25
C VAL A 116 -17.47 -6.34 -8.01
N PHE A 117 -16.99 -5.14 -8.35
CA PHE A 117 -17.78 -4.09 -9.01
C PHE A 117 -17.58 -4.08 -10.53
N GLY A 118 -16.34 -4.22 -11.00
CA GLY A 118 -15.99 -4.02 -12.40
C GLY A 118 -15.75 -2.55 -12.76
N TYR A 119 -15.32 -2.30 -14.00
CA TYR A 119 -15.05 -0.95 -14.53
C TYR A 119 -15.72 -0.75 -15.88
N GLY A 120 -16.37 0.40 -16.07
CA GLY A 120 -17.02 0.78 -17.32
C GLY A 120 -17.93 -0.35 -17.84
N PRO A 121 -17.73 -0.84 -19.08
CA PRO A 121 -18.54 -1.92 -19.63
C PRO A 121 -18.24 -3.31 -19.01
N ASN A 122 -17.11 -3.50 -18.33
CA ASN A 122 -16.72 -4.76 -17.71
C ASN A 122 -17.35 -4.92 -16.31
N LYS A 123 -18.67 -5.04 -16.25
CA LYS A 123 -19.43 -5.21 -14.99
C LYS A 123 -18.94 -6.42 -14.19
N GLY A 124 -18.72 -6.25 -12.90
CA GLY A 124 -18.31 -7.31 -11.96
C GLY A 124 -19.47 -8.13 -11.43
N VAL A 125 -19.23 -8.87 -10.35
CA VAL A 125 -20.26 -9.75 -9.77
C VAL A 125 -21.46 -8.96 -9.22
N ILE A 126 -21.24 -7.83 -8.53
CA ILE A 126 -22.32 -7.05 -7.91
C ILE A 126 -23.31 -6.52 -8.96
N PRO A 127 -22.89 -5.78 -10.01
CA PRO A 127 -23.87 -5.18 -10.90
C PRO A 127 -24.65 -6.23 -11.70
N ILE A 128 -24.01 -7.34 -12.09
CA ILE A 128 -24.68 -8.44 -12.79
C ILE A 128 -25.69 -9.15 -11.85
N PHE A 129 -25.33 -9.39 -10.58
CA PHE A 129 -26.23 -9.97 -9.59
C PHE A 129 -27.49 -9.11 -9.41
N CYS A 130 -27.32 -7.81 -9.22
CA CYS A 130 -28.44 -6.88 -9.00
C CYS A 130 -29.36 -6.81 -10.22
N ASP A 131 -28.79 -6.76 -11.43
CA ASP A 131 -29.56 -6.76 -12.68
C ASP A 131 -30.39 -8.04 -12.82
N GLN A 132 -29.77 -9.22 -12.66
CA GLN A 132 -30.46 -10.50 -12.75
C GLN A 132 -31.53 -10.69 -11.68
N LEU A 133 -31.30 -10.22 -10.44
CA LEU A 133 -32.28 -10.25 -9.37
C LEU A 133 -33.57 -9.50 -9.78
N PHE A 134 -33.43 -8.28 -10.31
CA PHE A 134 -34.60 -7.49 -10.73
C PHE A 134 -35.26 -8.02 -12.00
N VAL A 135 -34.49 -8.58 -12.95
CA VAL A 135 -35.06 -9.28 -14.10
C VAL A 135 -35.95 -10.44 -13.63
N GLU A 136 -35.49 -11.25 -12.69
CA GLU A 136 -36.28 -12.37 -12.17
C GLU A 136 -37.49 -11.91 -11.33
N ILE A 137 -37.35 -10.86 -10.53
CA ILE A 137 -38.48 -10.22 -9.83
C ILE A 137 -39.56 -9.78 -10.82
N ASN A 138 -39.17 -9.09 -11.89
CA ASN A 138 -40.10 -8.59 -12.90
C ASN A 138 -40.79 -9.74 -13.65
N ASN A 139 -40.05 -10.80 -13.98
CA ASN A 139 -40.62 -12.00 -14.60
C ASN A 139 -41.66 -12.68 -13.69
N LYS A 140 -41.39 -12.81 -12.38
CA LYS A 140 -42.35 -13.39 -11.43
C LYS A 140 -43.58 -12.49 -11.20
N ARG A 141 -43.41 -11.17 -11.20
CA ARG A 141 -44.53 -10.21 -11.16
C ARG A 141 -45.40 -10.35 -12.41
N ALA A 142 -44.77 -10.44 -13.60
CA ALA A 142 -45.48 -10.61 -14.87
C ALA A 142 -46.21 -11.95 -14.98
N SER A 143 -45.73 -13.01 -14.33
CA SER A 143 -46.44 -14.30 -14.25
C SER A 143 -47.64 -14.31 -13.30
N GLY A 144 -47.99 -13.17 -12.70
CA GLY A 144 -49.16 -13.02 -11.82
C GLY A 144 -48.98 -13.61 -10.42
N THR A 145 -47.74 -13.74 -9.93
CA THR A 145 -47.51 -14.20 -8.56
C THR A 145 -48.16 -13.25 -7.54
N LYS A 146 -48.67 -13.82 -6.44
CA LYS A 146 -49.12 -13.05 -5.27
C LYS A 146 -47.97 -12.73 -4.29
N THR A 147 -46.75 -13.18 -4.60
CA THR A 147 -45.56 -12.90 -3.78
C THR A 147 -45.15 -11.44 -3.92
N GLU A 148 -45.04 -10.73 -2.80
CA GLU A 148 -44.45 -9.39 -2.74
C GLU A 148 -42.93 -9.49 -2.58
N PHE A 149 -42.21 -8.60 -3.26
CA PHE A 149 -40.75 -8.55 -3.28
C PHE A 149 -40.27 -7.18 -2.81
N GLU A 150 -39.46 -7.17 -1.77
CA GLU A 150 -38.84 -5.98 -1.20
C GLU A 150 -37.32 -6.09 -1.27
N VAL A 151 -36.66 -5.05 -1.76
CA VAL A 151 -35.20 -4.99 -1.83
C VAL A 151 -34.75 -3.70 -1.16
N THR A 152 -33.76 -3.81 -0.26
CA THR A 152 -33.06 -2.65 0.31
C THR A 152 -31.58 -2.72 0.02
N PHE A 153 -30.99 -1.56 -0.14
CA PHE A 153 -29.58 -1.34 -0.42
C PHE A 153 -28.92 -0.52 0.70
N SER A 154 -27.72 -0.92 1.08
CA SER A 154 -26.86 -0.19 2.02
C SER A 154 -25.41 -0.25 1.54
N MET A 155 -24.65 0.79 1.82
CA MET A 155 -23.24 0.86 1.44
C MET A 155 -22.47 1.57 2.55
N LEU A 156 -21.47 0.89 3.11
CA LEU A 156 -20.65 1.44 4.18
C LEU A 156 -19.16 1.26 3.91
N GLU A 157 -18.37 2.07 4.57
CA GLU A 157 -16.92 2.01 4.58
C GLU A 157 -16.40 1.80 6.01
N ILE A 158 -15.38 0.96 6.16
CA ILE A 158 -14.62 0.80 7.40
C ILE A 158 -13.21 1.32 7.15
N TYR A 159 -12.85 2.39 7.85
CA TYR A 159 -11.53 3.01 7.78
C TYR A 159 -11.05 3.38 9.18
N ASN A 160 -9.82 2.98 9.52
CA ASN A 160 -9.23 3.20 10.85
C ASN A 160 -10.16 2.75 12.01
N GLU A 161 -10.78 1.57 11.88
CA GLU A 161 -11.77 1.01 12.82
C GLU A 161 -13.01 1.90 13.06
N GLN A 162 -13.26 2.89 12.20
CA GLN A 162 -14.48 3.71 12.19
C GLN A 162 -15.38 3.28 11.04
N VAL A 163 -16.68 3.20 11.30
CA VAL A 163 -17.69 2.89 10.27
C VAL A 163 -18.29 4.18 9.74
N ARG A 164 -18.37 4.35 8.42
CA ARG A 164 -19.05 5.46 7.75
C ARG A 164 -20.12 4.91 6.83
N ASP A 165 -21.28 5.56 6.81
CA ASP A 165 -22.36 5.24 5.88
C ASP A 165 -22.17 6.10 4.62
N LEU A 166 -21.93 5.44 3.49
CA LEU A 166 -21.64 6.09 2.22
C LEU A 166 -22.90 6.68 1.58
N LEU A 167 -24.10 6.34 2.06
CA LEU A 167 -25.40 6.89 1.60
C LEU A 167 -25.97 7.94 2.56
N ASN A 168 -25.18 8.32 3.57
CA ASN A 168 -25.53 9.37 4.51
C ASN A 168 -24.28 10.23 4.80
N PRO A 169 -24.07 11.33 4.06
CA PRO A 169 -22.93 12.22 4.27
C PRO A 169 -22.80 12.73 5.72
N ALA A 170 -23.93 12.88 6.44
CA ALA A 170 -23.93 13.32 7.84
C ALA A 170 -23.35 12.27 8.81
N SER A 171 -23.20 11.01 8.38
CA SER A 171 -22.52 9.95 9.13
C SER A 171 -20.99 10.08 9.12
N SER A 172 -20.43 10.95 8.28
CA SER A 172 -18.98 11.19 8.17
C SER A 172 -18.39 11.95 9.36
N LYS A 173 -19.20 12.25 10.39
CA LYS A 173 -18.75 12.88 11.63
C LYS A 173 -17.79 11.99 12.41
N LYS A 174 -16.89 12.62 13.16
CA LYS A 174 -15.90 11.92 13.98
C LYS A 174 -16.55 10.93 14.95
N GLY A 175 -15.99 9.72 15.03
CA GLY A 175 -16.48 8.61 15.86
C GLY A 175 -17.35 7.57 15.11
N GLY A 176 -17.73 7.86 13.86
CA GLY A 176 -18.41 6.92 12.98
C GLY A 176 -19.73 6.36 13.52
N LEU A 177 -20.31 5.40 12.80
CA LEU A 177 -21.44 4.62 13.27
C LEU A 177 -20.99 3.54 14.24
N ARG A 178 -21.77 3.32 15.30
CA ARG A 178 -21.45 2.34 16.35
C ARG A 178 -21.83 0.93 15.90
N VAL A 179 -20.95 -0.03 16.14
CA VAL A 179 -21.26 -1.46 15.97
C VAL A 179 -21.79 -2.04 17.28
N ARG A 180 -23.00 -2.62 17.24
CA ARG A 180 -23.67 -3.27 18.38
C ARG A 180 -23.85 -4.77 18.10
N GLU A 181 -24.08 -5.57 19.15
CA GLU A 181 -24.36 -7.00 19.05
C GLU A 181 -25.81 -7.27 19.45
N HIS A 182 -26.58 -7.93 18.60
CA HIS A 182 -27.93 -8.41 18.89
C HIS A 182 -27.93 -9.94 19.00
N PRO A 183 -28.60 -10.55 20.00
CA PRO A 183 -28.56 -12.01 20.22
C PRO A 183 -28.94 -12.86 18.99
N LYS A 184 -29.93 -12.42 18.20
CA LYS A 184 -30.39 -13.13 16.99
C LYS A 184 -29.73 -12.66 15.68
N LYS A 185 -29.33 -11.38 15.58
CA LYS A 185 -28.81 -10.79 14.33
C LYS A 185 -27.27 -10.81 14.26
N GLY A 186 -26.60 -11.00 15.39
CA GLY A 186 -25.15 -10.84 15.49
C GLY A 186 -24.76 -9.37 15.54
N PHE A 187 -23.55 -9.06 15.08
CA PHE A 187 -23.09 -7.67 15.02
C PHE A 187 -23.75 -6.91 13.88
N TYR A 188 -24.19 -5.69 14.16
CA TYR A 188 -24.80 -4.79 13.18
C TYR A 188 -24.36 -3.35 13.44
N VAL A 189 -24.49 -2.50 12.42
CA VAL A 189 -24.19 -1.08 12.50
C VAL A 189 -25.45 -0.32 12.88
N GLU A 190 -25.42 0.37 14.01
CA GLU A 190 -26.51 1.22 14.47
C GLU A 190 -26.68 2.43 13.53
N GLN A 191 -27.93 2.76 13.18
CA GLN A 191 -28.28 3.89 12.30
C GLN A 191 -27.73 3.82 10.86
N LEU A 192 -27.28 2.66 10.40
CA LEU A 192 -26.95 2.46 8.98
C LEU A 192 -28.21 2.63 8.12
N ARG A 193 -28.15 3.50 7.12
CA ARG A 193 -29.25 3.74 6.19
C ARG A 193 -29.44 2.53 5.27
N ASN A 194 -30.65 2.00 5.26
CA ASN A 194 -31.09 0.96 4.32
C ASN A 194 -32.14 1.60 3.40
N VAL A 195 -31.76 1.80 2.14
CA VAL A 195 -32.57 2.52 1.15
C VAL A 195 -33.39 1.51 0.35
N PRO A 196 -34.74 1.62 0.32
CA PRO A 196 -35.56 0.80 -0.57
C PRO A 196 -35.24 1.06 -2.03
N VAL A 197 -35.19 0.01 -2.84
CA VAL A 197 -34.92 0.10 -4.29
C VAL A 197 -35.88 -0.78 -5.07
N GLN A 198 -36.31 -0.28 -6.24
CA GLN A 198 -37.30 -0.94 -7.09
C GLN A 198 -36.73 -1.40 -8.44
N SER A 199 -35.50 -1.02 -8.77
CA SER A 199 -34.81 -1.43 -10.00
C SER A 199 -33.29 -1.48 -9.82
N TYR A 200 -32.62 -2.17 -10.76
CA TYR A 200 -31.16 -2.16 -10.83
C TYR A 200 -30.62 -0.74 -11.06
N GLN A 201 -31.31 0.09 -11.84
CA GLN A 201 -30.90 1.47 -12.10
C GLN A 201 -30.78 2.26 -10.79
N GLN A 202 -31.77 2.16 -9.90
CA GLN A 202 -31.70 2.82 -8.59
C GLN A 202 -30.54 2.29 -7.72
N ILE A 203 -30.19 1.00 -7.80
CA ILE A 203 -29.00 0.49 -7.11
C ILE A 203 -27.72 1.11 -7.70
N GLU A 204 -27.62 1.18 -9.03
CA GLU A 204 -26.48 1.79 -9.73
C GLU A 204 -26.29 3.25 -9.33
N ASP A 205 -27.36 4.04 -9.28
CA ASP A 205 -27.29 5.45 -8.87
C ASP A 205 -26.90 5.59 -7.37
N ARG A 206 -27.36 4.69 -6.49
CA ARG A 206 -26.90 4.65 -5.07
C ARG A 206 -25.45 4.21 -4.93
N MET A 207 -24.97 3.30 -5.77
CA MET A 207 -23.54 2.92 -5.81
C MET A 207 -22.68 4.10 -6.28
N ASP A 208 -23.13 4.84 -7.31
CA ASP A 208 -22.47 6.06 -7.81
C ASP A 208 -22.42 7.14 -6.72
N GLU A 209 -23.52 7.35 -6.00
CA GLU A 209 -23.60 8.27 -4.84
C GLU A 209 -22.57 7.89 -3.77
N GLY A 210 -22.55 6.62 -3.34
CA GLY A 210 -21.64 6.13 -2.31
C GLY A 210 -20.16 6.24 -2.73
N THR A 211 -19.86 5.90 -3.98
CA THR A 211 -18.52 5.99 -4.55
C THR A 211 -18.05 7.45 -4.68
N ARG A 212 -18.96 8.39 -4.98
CA ARG A 212 -18.66 9.83 -4.98
C ARG A 212 -18.37 10.35 -3.58
N ASN A 213 -19.18 10.00 -2.59
CA ASN A 213 -18.96 10.40 -1.19
C ASN A 213 -17.61 9.88 -0.69
N ARG A 214 -17.24 8.66 -1.07
CA ARG A 214 -15.92 8.07 -0.82
C ARG A 214 -14.79 8.86 -1.51
N SER A 215 -14.97 9.24 -2.78
CA SER A 215 -13.98 10.04 -3.51
C SER A 215 -13.75 11.42 -2.87
N VAL A 216 -14.82 12.11 -2.44
CA VAL A 216 -14.71 13.39 -1.74
C VAL A 216 -13.94 13.23 -0.43
N ALA A 217 -14.25 12.21 0.36
CA ALA A 217 -13.51 11.91 1.60
C ALA A 217 -12.03 11.61 1.33
N SER A 218 -11.71 10.91 0.23
CA SER A 218 -10.33 10.60 -0.17
C SER A 218 -9.51 11.85 -0.50
N THR A 219 -10.11 12.81 -1.21
CA THR A 219 -9.43 14.07 -1.56
C THR A 219 -9.13 14.98 -0.37
N GLN A 220 -9.84 14.81 0.75
CA GLN A 220 -9.64 15.60 1.98
C GLN A 220 -8.52 15.02 2.88
N MET A 221 -7.57 14.25 2.34
CA MET A 221 -6.47 13.57 3.07
C MET A 221 -6.92 12.52 4.10
N ASN A 222 -8.20 12.15 4.10
CA ASN A 222 -8.80 11.42 5.21
C ASN A 222 -9.00 9.93 5.01
N ALA A 223 -8.98 9.41 3.77
CA ALA A 223 -9.13 7.99 3.51
C ALA A 223 -8.61 7.62 2.11
N THR A 224 -7.47 6.94 2.01
CA THR A 224 -7.10 6.27 0.75
C THR A 224 -7.94 5.00 0.62
N SER A 225 -8.62 4.80 -0.51
CA SER A 225 -9.49 3.64 -0.73
C SER A 225 -8.77 2.30 -0.68
N SER A 226 -7.46 2.27 -0.96
CA SER A 226 -6.60 1.09 -0.78
C SER A 226 -6.53 0.60 0.67
N ARG A 227 -6.88 1.44 1.65
CA ARG A 227 -6.81 1.15 3.09
C ARG A 227 -8.18 1.04 3.77
N ALA A 228 -9.26 1.24 3.02
CA ALA A 228 -10.62 1.18 3.55
C ALA A 228 -11.35 -0.04 2.99
N HIS A 229 -12.14 -0.70 3.84
CA HIS A 229 -12.99 -1.82 3.43
C HIS A 229 -14.36 -1.28 3.03
N THR A 230 -14.87 -1.65 1.87
CA THR A 230 -16.23 -1.30 1.44
C THR A 230 -17.14 -2.52 1.58
N ILE A 231 -18.28 -2.35 2.23
CA ILE A 231 -19.32 -3.38 2.36
C ILE A 231 -20.60 -2.86 1.73
N VAL A 232 -21.07 -3.56 0.70
CA VAL A 232 -22.38 -3.38 0.09
C VAL A 232 -23.31 -4.44 0.66
N GLY A 233 -24.41 -4.03 1.27
CA GLY A 233 -25.43 -4.91 1.83
C GLY A 233 -26.72 -4.82 1.03
N ILE A 234 -27.18 -5.95 0.50
CA ILE A 234 -28.48 -6.09 -0.16
C ILE A 234 -29.34 -7.00 0.71
N THR A 235 -30.49 -6.48 1.18
CA THR A 235 -31.49 -7.33 1.86
C THR A 235 -32.65 -7.56 0.91
N PHE A 236 -32.89 -8.83 0.61
CA PHE A 236 -33.99 -9.28 -0.24
C PHE A 236 -35.03 -10.02 0.58
N THR A 237 -36.27 -9.53 0.57
CA THR A 237 -37.39 -10.11 1.30
C THR A 237 -38.46 -10.55 0.31
N GLN A 238 -38.92 -11.79 0.47
CA GLN A 238 -39.99 -12.41 -0.31
C GLN A 238 -41.16 -12.71 0.62
N LYS A 239 -42.26 -11.96 0.49
CA LYS A 239 -43.48 -12.17 1.28
C LYS A 239 -44.47 -12.95 0.43
N SER A 240 -44.84 -14.13 0.90
CA SER A 240 -45.74 -15.07 0.22
C SER A 240 -46.81 -15.55 1.19
N VAL A 241 -47.87 -16.16 0.67
CA VAL A 241 -48.88 -16.84 1.49
C VAL A 241 -48.77 -18.33 1.18
N ASN A 242 -48.66 -19.18 2.20
CA ASN A 242 -48.60 -20.63 2.03
C ASN A 242 -49.98 -21.23 1.73
N ASP A 243 -50.02 -22.52 1.39
CA ASP A 243 -51.27 -23.23 1.06
C ASP A 243 -52.28 -23.27 2.22
N ALA A 244 -51.82 -23.06 3.46
CA ALA A 244 -52.65 -22.95 4.66
C ALA A 244 -53.18 -21.51 4.91
N GLY A 245 -52.92 -20.57 3.99
CA GLY A 245 -53.34 -19.17 4.12
C GLY A 245 -52.48 -18.33 5.06
N GLN A 246 -51.35 -18.85 5.53
CA GLN A 246 -50.44 -18.15 6.44
C GLN A 246 -49.41 -17.33 5.66
N GLU A 247 -49.15 -16.10 6.11
CA GLU A 247 -48.09 -15.26 5.59
C GLU A 247 -46.71 -15.86 5.94
N MET A 248 -45.85 -15.98 4.94
CA MET A 248 -44.48 -16.47 5.02
C MET A 248 -43.56 -15.46 4.37
N ALA A 249 -42.61 -14.92 5.13
CA ALA A 249 -41.58 -14.05 4.59
C ALA A 249 -40.20 -14.68 4.70
N LYS A 250 -39.55 -14.91 3.56
CA LYS A 250 -38.14 -15.31 3.49
C LYS A 250 -37.27 -14.08 3.35
N VAL A 251 -36.14 -14.05 4.07
CA VAL A 251 -35.19 -12.94 4.02
C VAL A 251 -33.81 -13.47 3.67
N ALA A 252 -33.12 -12.80 2.75
CA ALA A 252 -31.71 -13.05 2.47
C ALA A 252 -30.91 -11.76 2.60
N VAL A 253 -29.85 -11.80 3.40
CA VAL A 253 -28.86 -10.73 3.47
C VAL A 253 -27.65 -11.14 2.65
N VAL A 254 -27.35 -10.36 1.61
CA VAL A 254 -26.20 -10.54 0.73
C VAL A 254 -25.20 -9.43 1.02
N ASN A 255 -24.05 -9.82 1.58
CA ASN A 255 -22.94 -8.90 1.85
C ASN A 255 -21.86 -9.08 0.78
N LEU A 256 -21.52 -8.01 0.08
CA LEU A 256 -20.53 -7.98 -0.99
C LEU A 256 -19.42 -7.03 -0.55
N VAL A 257 -18.21 -7.56 -0.39
CA VAL A 257 -17.14 -6.91 0.38
C VAL A 257 -15.90 -6.74 -0.48
N ASP A 258 -15.42 -5.50 -0.61
CA ASP A 258 -14.12 -5.17 -1.16
C ASP A 258 -13.18 -4.80 -0.01
N LEU A 259 -12.22 -5.67 0.29
CA LEU A 259 -11.30 -5.45 1.39
C LEU A 259 -10.17 -4.49 0.98
N ALA A 260 -9.55 -3.85 1.96
CA ALA A 260 -8.31 -3.11 1.79
C ALA A 260 -7.18 -4.01 1.22
N GLY A 261 -6.13 -3.37 0.70
CA GLY A 261 -4.91 -4.03 0.25
C GLY A 261 -4.27 -4.90 1.33
N SER A 262 -3.91 -6.14 0.98
CA SER A 262 -3.30 -7.10 1.91
C SER A 262 -1.81 -6.92 2.15
N GLU A 263 -1.17 -5.98 1.44
CA GLU A 263 0.27 -5.75 1.52
C GLU A 263 0.74 -5.47 2.95
N ARG A 264 1.86 -6.11 3.33
CA ARG A 264 2.42 -5.91 4.66
C ARG A 264 3.17 -4.59 4.71
N ALA A 265 2.85 -3.75 5.68
CA ALA A 265 3.80 -2.75 6.13
C ALA A 265 4.93 -3.49 6.86
N GLU A 266 6.09 -3.65 6.24
CA GLU A 266 7.22 -4.36 6.85
C GLU A 266 7.49 -3.86 8.28
N SER A 267 7.76 -4.80 9.18
CA SER A 267 8.08 -4.52 10.57
C SER A 267 9.54 -4.10 10.67
N THR A 268 9.85 -2.82 10.48
CA THR A 268 11.11 -2.28 11.03
C THR A 268 11.06 -2.44 12.55
N GLY A 269 12.14 -2.91 13.17
CA GLY A 269 12.28 -3.26 14.60
C GLY A 269 12.07 -2.13 15.62
N ALA A 270 10.99 -1.35 15.48
CA ALA A 270 10.53 -0.39 16.45
C ALA A 270 9.94 -1.14 17.64
N THR A 271 10.58 -1.04 18.80
CA THR A 271 10.09 -1.55 20.07
C THR A 271 9.10 -0.57 20.72
N GLY A 272 8.09 -1.09 21.43
CA GLY A 272 7.14 -0.28 22.23
C GLY A 272 5.86 0.16 21.50
N ASP A 273 5.24 1.25 21.97
CA ASP A 273 3.97 1.79 21.47
C ASP A 273 4.00 2.18 19.98
N ARG A 274 5.19 2.43 19.40
CA ARG A 274 5.43 2.64 17.96
C ARG A 274 5.09 1.41 17.10
N LEU A 275 5.11 0.20 17.68
CA LEU A 275 4.65 -1.04 17.04
C LEU A 275 3.10 -1.11 16.98
N LYS A 276 2.41 -0.53 17.99
CA LYS A 276 0.93 -0.44 18.00
C LYS A 276 0.42 0.52 16.93
N GLU A 277 1.20 1.54 16.58
CA GLU A 277 0.85 2.57 15.58
C GLU A 277 0.78 2.00 14.14
N GLY A 278 1.72 1.12 13.76
CA GLY A 278 1.63 0.38 12.49
C GLY A 278 0.55 -0.71 12.49
N ALA A 279 0.16 -1.19 13.68
CA ALA A 279 -0.83 -2.24 13.84
C ALA A 279 -2.26 -1.76 13.62
N ALA A 280 -2.58 -0.47 13.83
CA ALA A 280 -3.95 0.06 13.69
C ALA A 280 -4.46 0.06 12.23
N ILE A 281 -3.63 0.44 11.26
CA ILE A 281 -4.00 0.50 9.83
C ILE A 281 -4.31 -0.90 9.28
N ASN A 282 -3.50 -1.89 9.68
CA ASN A 282 -3.68 -3.28 9.31
C ASN A 282 -4.40 -4.10 10.39
N GLN A 283 -5.03 -3.45 11.38
CA GLN A 283 -5.67 -4.14 12.50
C GLN A 283 -6.79 -5.04 11.97
N SER A 284 -7.70 -4.47 11.19
CA SER A 284 -8.80 -5.18 10.53
C SER A 284 -8.34 -6.43 9.77
N LEU A 285 -7.32 -6.32 8.89
CA LEU A 285 -6.81 -7.45 8.10
C LEU A 285 -6.00 -8.45 8.92
N SER A 286 -5.22 -7.99 9.90
CA SER A 286 -4.46 -8.85 10.81
C SER A 286 -5.40 -9.65 11.70
N SER A 287 -6.40 -8.99 12.29
CA SER A 287 -7.48 -9.62 13.06
C SER A 287 -8.27 -10.61 12.19
N LEU A 288 -8.56 -10.26 10.94
CA LEU A 288 -9.19 -11.19 9.99
C LEU A 288 -8.32 -12.44 9.76
N GLY A 289 -7.00 -12.26 9.60
CA GLY A 289 -6.04 -13.37 9.46
C GLY A 289 -5.99 -14.27 10.70
N ASN A 290 -6.06 -13.69 11.89
CA ASN A 290 -6.14 -14.41 13.16
C ASN A 290 -7.45 -15.20 13.28
N VAL A 291 -8.58 -14.58 12.91
CA VAL A 291 -9.90 -15.23 12.88
C VAL A 291 -9.90 -16.42 11.93
N ILE A 292 -9.42 -16.25 10.70
CA ILE A 292 -9.35 -17.33 9.70
C ILE A 292 -8.44 -18.46 10.17
N SER A 293 -7.27 -18.14 10.73
CA SER A 293 -6.35 -19.15 11.25
C SER A 293 -6.97 -19.92 12.43
N ALA A 294 -7.65 -19.23 13.35
CA ALA A 294 -8.35 -19.87 14.47
C ALA A 294 -9.54 -20.73 14.02
N LEU A 295 -10.29 -20.30 12.99
CA LEU A 295 -11.40 -21.07 12.42
C LEU A 295 -10.92 -22.32 11.67
N ALA A 296 -9.82 -22.22 10.93
CA ALA A 296 -9.19 -23.37 10.27
C ALA A 296 -8.61 -24.38 11.29
N ASP A 297 -8.05 -23.90 12.40
CA ASP A 297 -7.61 -24.79 13.49
C ASP A 297 -8.80 -25.46 14.20
N ARG A 298 -9.92 -24.74 14.37
CA ARG A 298 -11.15 -25.28 14.93
C ARG A 298 -11.77 -26.35 14.05
N SER A 299 -11.74 -26.20 12.72
CA SER A 299 -12.23 -27.23 11.79
C SER A 299 -11.38 -28.51 11.81
N LYS A 300 -10.12 -28.41 12.25
CA LYS A 300 -9.22 -29.54 12.56
C LYS A 300 -9.44 -30.14 13.96
N GLY A 301 -10.46 -29.70 14.70
CA GLY A 301 -10.81 -30.23 16.01
C GLY A 301 -10.07 -29.60 17.19
N LYS A 302 -9.24 -28.56 16.98
CA LYS A 302 -8.60 -27.84 18.09
C LYS A 302 -9.60 -26.94 18.81
N LYS A 303 -9.57 -26.92 20.14
CA LYS A 303 -10.35 -25.97 20.96
C LYS A 303 -9.64 -24.61 20.99
N VAL A 304 -9.99 -23.74 20.05
CA VAL A 304 -9.43 -22.38 19.94
C VAL A 304 -10.55 -21.33 20.07
N LYS A 305 -10.31 -20.27 20.85
CA LYS A 305 -11.21 -19.12 20.93
C LYS A 305 -10.99 -18.23 19.70
N VAL A 306 -12.06 -17.96 18.94
CA VAL A 306 -11.98 -17.15 17.73
C VAL A 306 -12.13 -15.65 18.06
N PRO A 307 -11.16 -14.79 17.72
CA PRO A 307 -11.12 -13.39 18.17
C PRO A 307 -11.94 -12.43 17.29
N PHE A 308 -13.24 -12.68 17.10
CA PHE A 308 -14.08 -11.82 16.25
C PHE A 308 -14.23 -10.37 16.75
N ARG A 309 -13.95 -10.11 18.04
CA ARG A 309 -14.13 -8.81 18.67
C ARG A 309 -12.93 -7.86 18.52
N ASP A 310 -11.83 -8.34 17.97
CA ASP A 310 -10.56 -7.60 17.92
C ASP A 310 -10.55 -6.48 16.87
N SER A 311 -11.48 -6.52 15.91
CA SER A 311 -11.69 -5.45 14.93
C SER A 311 -13.17 -5.27 14.57
N VAL A 312 -13.52 -4.12 14.03
CA VAL A 312 -14.85 -3.81 13.46
C VAL A 312 -15.17 -4.73 12.28
N LEU A 313 -14.20 -4.94 11.38
CA LEU A 313 -14.37 -5.81 10.23
C LEU A 313 -14.71 -7.24 10.66
N THR A 314 -13.96 -7.82 11.61
CA THR A 314 -14.22 -9.18 12.09
C THR A 314 -15.53 -9.30 12.87
N LYS A 315 -16.00 -8.23 13.53
CA LYS A 315 -17.32 -8.20 14.16
C LYS A 315 -18.40 -8.34 13.10
N LEU A 316 -18.37 -7.51 12.06
CA LEU A 316 -19.38 -7.51 10.99
C LEU A 316 -19.34 -8.80 10.14
N LEU A 317 -18.15 -9.37 9.92
CA LEU A 317 -17.98 -10.63 9.18
C LEU A 317 -18.13 -11.90 10.03
N LYS A 318 -18.48 -11.80 11.32
CA LYS A 318 -18.65 -12.96 12.21
C LYS A 318 -19.61 -14.00 11.62
N ASN A 319 -20.77 -13.54 11.14
CA ASN A 319 -21.78 -14.42 10.55
C ASN A 319 -21.30 -15.01 9.21
N ALA A 320 -20.52 -14.25 8.43
CA ALA A 320 -19.96 -14.71 7.16
C ALA A 320 -18.92 -15.81 7.34
N LEU A 321 -18.01 -15.69 8.31
CA LEU A 321 -16.87 -16.59 8.42
C LEU A 321 -17.12 -17.81 9.31
N GLY A 322 -18.01 -17.74 10.29
CA GLY A 322 -18.19 -18.86 11.22
C GLY A 322 -19.62 -19.03 11.71
N GLY A 323 -20.60 -18.48 10.99
CA GLY A 323 -22.00 -18.45 11.39
C GLY A 323 -22.95 -18.81 10.26
N ASN A 324 -24.11 -18.14 10.26
CA ASN A 324 -25.21 -18.34 9.34
C ASN A 324 -25.02 -17.52 8.05
N SER A 325 -24.20 -18.05 7.14
CA SER A 325 -23.96 -17.47 5.82
C SER A 325 -23.32 -18.50 4.90
N LYS A 326 -23.65 -18.46 3.62
CA LYS A 326 -22.88 -19.12 2.56
C LYS A 326 -21.83 -18.16 2.04
N THR A 327 -20.56 -18.54 2.16
CA THR A 327 -19.47 -17.57 2.00
C THR A 327 -18.50 -17.97 0.88
N ILE A 328 -18.14 -16.97 0.07
CA ILE A 328 -17.24 -17.08 -1.07
C ILE A 328 -16.12 -16.07 -0.89
N MET A 329 -14.88 -16.51 -1.07
CA MET A 329 -13.69 -15.65 -1.13
C MET A 329 -13.15 -15.60 -2.55
N ILE A 330 -12.87 -14.39 -3.06
CA ILE A 330 -12.10 -14.18 -4.29
C ILE A 330 -10.72 -13.66 -3.91
N ALA A 331 -9.68 -14.47 -4.10
CA ALA A 331 -8.28 -14.06 -3.96
C ALA A 331 -7.75 -13.51 -5.29
N ALA A 332 -7.57 -12.19 -5.36
CA ALA A 332 -7.09 -11.48 -6.54
C ALA A 332 -5.55 -11.39 -6.54
N LEU A 333 -4.91 -11.82 -7.63
CA LEU A 333 -3.46 -12.04 -7.72
C LEU A 333 -2.81 -11.13 -8.77
N SER A 334 -1.61 -10.63 -8.45
CA SER A 334 -0.74 -9.99 -9.43
C SER A 334 0.09 -11.04 -10.17
N PRO A 335 0.23 -10.97 -11.51
CA PRO A 335 1.05 -11.92 -12.27
C PRO A 335 2.56 -11.63 -12.20
N ALA A 336 2.97 -10.46 -11.72
CA ALA A 336 4.35 -9.97 -11.86
C ALA A 336 5.31 -10.45 -10.78
N ASP A 337 6.52 -10.78 -11.19
CA ASP A 337 7.65 -11.22 -10.37
C ASP A 337 7.95 -10.37 -9.13
N ILE A 338 7.91 -9.04 -9.24
CA ILE A 338 8.10 -8.12 -8.09
C ILE A 338 7.10 -8.40 -6.94
N ASN A 339 5.92 -8.91 -7.27
CA ASN A 339 4.83 -9.13 -6.33
C ASN A 339 4.81 -10.57 -5.79
N TYR A 340 5.88 -11.34 -5.98
CA TYR A 340 5.94 -12.76 -5.60
C TYR A 340 5.56 -13.00 -4.13
N GLU A 341 6.17 -12.26 -3.18
CA GLU A 341 5.91 -12.46 -1.75
C GLU A 341 4.46 -12.16 -1.36
N GLU A 342 3.88 -11.08 -1.89
CA GLU A 342 2.49 -10.70 -1.63
C GLU A 342 1.49 -11.66 -2.29
N THR A 343 1.80 -12.12 -3.50
CA THR A 343 0.99 -13.12 -4.21
C THR A 343 1.03 -14.47 -3.50
N LEU A 344 2.20 -14.90 -3.01
CA LEU A 344 2.36 -16.10 -2.20
C LEU A 344 1.61 -15.99 -0.86
N SER A 345 1.69 -14.83 -0.20
CA SER A 345 0.95 -14.55 1.03
C SER A 345 -0.56 -14.68 0.81
N THR A 346 -1.06 -14.10 -0.29
CA THR A 346 -2.49 -14.18 -0.70
C THR A 346 -2.93 -15.62 -0.95
N LEU A 347 -2.14 -16.42 -1.68
CA LEU A 347 -2.43 -17.84 -1.93
C LEU A 347 -2.50 -18.66 -0.63
N ARG A 348 -1.53 -18.45 0.28
CA ARG A 348 -1.52 -19.10 1.61
C ARG A 348 -2.72 -18.71 2.46
N TYR A 349 -3.20 -17.49 2.33
CA TYR A 349 -4.38 -17.00 3.04
C TYR A 349 -5.66 -17.66 2.52
N ALA A 350 -5.80 -17.72 1.19
CA ALA A 350 -6.90 -18.38 0.50
C ALA A 350 -6.98 -19.88 0.84
N ASP A 351 -5.84 -20.57 0.89
CA ASP A 351 -5.77 -21.99 1.26
C ASP A 351 -6.28 -22.27 2.68
N ARG A 352 -6.01 -21.36 3.64
CA ARG A 352 -6.56 -21.45 4.99
C ARG A 352 -8.05 -21.14 5.03
N ALA A 353 -8.51 -20.14 4.29
CA ALA A 353 -9.91 -19.74 4.25
C ALA A 353 -10.81 -20.90 3.76
N LYS A 354 -10.35 -21.69 2.80
CA LYS A 354 -11.04 -22.89 2.30
C LYS A 354 -11.34 -23.93 3.38
N GLN A 355 -10.57 -23.97 4.46
CA GLN A 355 -10.73 -24.93 5.56
C GLN A 355 -11.82 -24.52 6.56
N ILE A 356 -12.38 -23.33 6.42
CA ILE A 356 -13.42 -22.81 7.32
C ILE A 356 -14.76 -23.45 6.99
N LYS A 357 -15.51 -23.80 8.03
CA LYS A 357 -16.87 -24.34 7.91
C LYS A 357 -17.92 -23.36 8.45
N THR A 358 -19.02 -23.25 7.73
CA THR A 358 -20.17 -22.38 8.01
C THR A 358 -21.46 -23.20 8.12
N SER A 359 -22.47 -22.66 8.79
CA SER A 359 -23.75 -23.34 9.05
C SER A 359 -24.90 -22.43 8.62
N ALA A 360 -25.19 -22.40 7.32
CA ALA A 360 -26.22 -21.56 6.74
C ALA A 360 -27.63 -22.16 6.91
N VAL A 361 -28.60 -21.32 7.24
CA VAL A 361 -30.03 -21.67 7.36
C VAL A 361 -30.88 -20.72 6.52
N VAL A 362 -32.07 -21.19 6.13
CA VAL A 362 -33.08 -20.34 5.49
C VAL A 362 -33.64 -19.41 6.56
N ASN A 363 -33.60 -18.11 6.29
CA ASN A 363 -34.05 -17.11 7.24
C ASN A 363 -35.50 -16.73 6.95
N GLU A 364 -36.32 -16.77 7.99
CA GLU A 364 -37.66 -16.20 7.99
C GLU A 364 -37.60 -14.80 8.61
N ASP A 365 -38.42 -13.88 8.12
CA ASP A 365 -38.55 -12.56 8.72
C ASP A 365 -38.99 -12.70 10.19
N PRO A 366 -38.25 -12.11 11.16
CA PRO A 366 -38.56 -12.27 12.58
C PRO A 366 -39.93 -11.69 12.97
N THR A 367 -40.37 -10.64 12.28
CA THR A 367 -41.65 -9.98 12.53
C THR A 367 -42.78 -10.85 12.01
N GLU A 368 -42.68 -11.36 10.78
CA GLU A 368 -43.69 -12.26 10.22
C GLU A 368 -43.72 -13.61 10.94
N LYS A 369 -42.56 -14.12 11.37
CA LYS A 369 -42.49 -15.31 12.21
C LYS A 369 -43.21 -15.10 13.53
N LEU A 370 -42.99 -13.95 14.19
CA LEU A 370 -43.68 -13.59 15.43
C LEU A 370 -45.18 -13.43 15.20
N ILE A 371 -45.58 -12.74 14.13
CA ILE A 371 -46.99 -12.59 13.73
C ILE A 371 -47.63 -13.96 13.52
N ARG A 372 -46.95 -14.89 12.84
CA ARG A 372 -47.44 -16.25 12.63
C ARG A 372 -47.58 -17.01 13.94
N GLU A 373 -46.56 -16.98 14.81
CA GLU A 373 -46.61 -17.61 16.14
C GLU A 373 -47.75 -17.03 16.98
N LEU A 374 -47.95 -15.71 16.98
CA LEU A 374 -49.05 -15.05 17.66
C LEU A 374 -50.43 -15.41 17.07
N LYS A 375 -50.55 -15.46 15.73
CA LYS A 375 -51.79 -15.88 15.05
C LYS A 375 -52.13 -17.34 15.36
N GLU A 376 -51.15 -18.23 15.37
CA GLU A 376 -51.32 -19.65 15.72
C GLU A 376 -51.67 -19.83 17.20
N GLU A 377 -51.02 -19.09 18.10
CA GLU A 377 -51.33 -19.12 19.53
C GLU A 377 -52.72 -18.55 19.81
N ASN A 378 -53.11 -17.45 19.15
CA ASN A 378 -54.47 -16.93 19.23
C ASN A 378 -55.51 -17.92 18.68
N ALA A 379 -55.23 -18.60 17.56
CA ALA A 379 -56.12 -19.63 17.01
C ALA A 379 -56.25 -20.84 17.95
N ARG A 380 -55.15 -21.24 18.60
CA ARG A 380 -55.13 -22.32 19.60
C ARG A 380 -55.90 -21.95 20.86
N LEU A 381 -55.73 -20.72 21.36
CA LEU A 381 -56.47 -20.18 22.50
C LEU A 381 -57.96 -20.07 22.18
N MET A 382 -58.32 -19.61 20.98
CA MET A 382 -59.69 -19.60 20.48
C MET A 382 -60.32 -20.99 20.44
N ASP A 383 -59.61 -21.99 19.89
CA ASP A 383 -60.11 -23.37 19.86
C ASP A 383 -60.23 -23.96 21.28
N ALA A 384 -59.30 -23.64 22.17
CA ALA A 384 -59.36 -24.06 23.58
C ALA A 384 -60.53 -23.42 24.34
N ILE A 385 -60.82 -22.13 24.11
CA ILE A 385 -62.00 -21.44 24.68
C ILE A 385 -63.28 -22.01 24.08
N LYS A 386 -63.34 -22.25 22.77
CA LYS A 386 -64.50 -22.84 22.08
C LYS A 386 -64.81 -24.26 22.55
N LYS A 387 -63.77 -25.05 22.85
CA LYS A 387 -63.87 -26.40 23.44
C LYS A 387 -64.04 -26.41 24.97
N GLY A 388 -64.15 -25.24 25.62
CA GLY A 388 -64.44 -25.13 27.05
C GLY A 388 -63.26 -25.39 27.99
N GLY A 389 -62.03 -25.36 27.49
CA GLY A 389 -60.83 -25.81 28.22
C GLY A 389 -60.25 -24.85 29.27
N LEU A 390 -60.74 -23.61 29.36
CA LEU A 390 -60.16 -22.60 30.27
C LEU A 390 -60.75 -22.62 31.70
N VAL A 391 -61.59 -23.61 32.04
CA VAL A 391 -62.12 -23.79 33.42
C VAL A 391 -61.25 -24.77 34.25
N MET A 392 -60.14 -25.32 33.72
CA MET A 392 -59.36 -26.36 34.41
C MET A 392 -57.92 -25.97 34.82
N VAL A 393 -57.68 -24.72 35.22
CA VAL A 393 -56.41 -24.36 35.91
C VAL A 393 -56.68 -23.48 37.14
N ALA A 394 -57.41 -24.05 38.09
CA ALA A 394 -57.27 -23.72 39.50
C ALA A 394 -57.39 -25.04 40.26
N ASP A 395 -56.42 -25.31 41.12
CA ASP A 395 -56.21 -26.58 41.82
C ASP A 395 -57.48 -27.24 42.40
N ASP A 396 -57.49 -28.58 42.31
CA ASP A 396 -58.19 -29.47 43.22
C ASP A 396 -57.80 -29.12 44.68
N ASP A 397 -58.58 -28.27 45.37
CA ASP A 397 -58.98 -28.52 46.78
C ASP A 397 -60.02 -27.56 47.40
N ASP A 398 -60.62 -26.59 46.69
CA ASP A 398 -61.69 -25.77 47.28
C ASP A 398 -62.89 -25.62 46.34
N ARG A 399 -63.86 -26.55 46.46
CA ARG A 399 -65.20 -26.36 45.90
C ARG A 399 -65.90 -25.22 46.65
N LYS A 400 -65.79 -24.00 46.13
CA LYS A 400 -66.80 -22.97 46.39
C LYS A 400 -67.94 -23.11 45.40
N GLU A 401 -69.04 -23.66 45.88
CA GLU A 401 -70.37 -23.49 45.29
C GLU A 401 -70.67 -22.00 45.12
N GLY A 402 -71.08 -21.55 43.92
CA GLY A 402 -71.64 -20.21 43.77
C GLY A 402 -71.42 -19.46 42.45
N VAL A 403 -70.85 -20.06 41.39
CA VAL A 403 -70.80 -19.40 40.08
C VAL A 403 -71.94 -19.92 39.20
N THR A 404 -72.87 -19.03 38.87
CA THR A 404 -74.03 -19.34 38.01
C THR A 404 -73.61 -19.56 36.56
N ASP A 405 -74.41 -20.29 35.78
CA ASP A 405 -74.13 -20.51 34.35
C ASP A 405 -74.07 -19.18 33.58
N GLU A 406 -74.83 -18.17 34.02
CA GLU A 406 -74.82 -16.80 33.47
C GLU A 406 -73.47 -16.09 33.71
N GLU A 407 -72.84 -16.26 34.88
CA GLU A 407 -71.51 -15.69 35.17
C GLU A 407 -70.39 -16.36 34.36
N ARG A 408 -70.50 -17.67 34.09
CA ARG A 408 -69.54 -18.38 33.23
C ARG A 408 -69.63 -17.92 31.77
N GLU A 409 -70.84 -17.64 31.29
CA GLU A 409 -71.07 -17.16 29.94
C GLU A 409 -70.67 -15.68 29.78
N ALA A 410 -70.89 -14.86 30.82
CA ALA A 410 -70.39 -13.49 30.88
C ALA A 410 -68.86 -13.42 30.84
N ILE A 411 -68.16 -14.23 31.65
CA ILE A 411 -66.68 -14.31 31.64
C ILE A 411 -66.15 -14.79 30.27
N ARG A 412 -66.83 -15.76 29.64
CA ARG A 412 -66.45 -16.25 28.31
C ARG A 412 -66.59 -15.18 27.23
N LYS A 413 -67.66 -14.39 27.31
CA LYS A 413 -67.91 -13.28 26.38
C LYS A 413 -66.92 -12.13 26.58
N GLU A 414 -66.59 -11.78 27.83
CA GLU A 414 -65.59 -10.76 28.16
C GLU A 414 -64.19 -11.17 27.66
N LEU A 415 -63.81 -12.44 27.82
CA LEU A 415 -62.55 -12.99 27.31
C LEU A 415 -62.48 -13.03 25.77
N GLU A 416 -63.60 -13.34 25.09
CA GLU A 416 -63.70 -13.27 23.62
C GLU A 416 -63.56 -11.82 23.11
N GLU A 417 -64.21 -10.85 23.78
CA GLU A 417 -64.11 -9.42 23.43
C GLU A 417 -62.69 -8.87 23.65
N GLU A 418 -62.02 -9.21 24.76
CA GLU A 418 -60.63 -8.81 25.02
C GLU A 418 -59.65 -9.39 23.98
N MET A 419 -59.86 -10.63 23.56
CA MET A 419 -59.02 -11.28 22.56
C MET A 419 -59.26 -10.75 21.15
N GLN A 420 -60.51 -10.41 20.80
CA GLN A 420 -60.84 -9.72 19.55
C GLN A 420 -60.13 -8.36 19.47
N ALA A 421 -60.13 -7.59 20.56
CA ALA A 421 -59.44 -6.31 20.63
C ALA A 421 -57.92 -6.46 20.45
N ARG A 422 -57.32 -7.54 20.97
CA ARG A 422 -55.90 -7.85 20.81
C ARG A 422 -55.52 -8.21 19.37
N LEU A 423 -56.39 -8.93 18.65
CA LEU A 423 -56.22 -9.23 17.21
C LEU A 423 -56.27 -7.96 16.36
N GLU A 424 -57.26 -7.09 16.59
CA GLU A 424 -57.36 -5.79 15.89
C GLU A 424 -56.16 -4.88 16.15
N ALA A 425 -55.62 -4.87 17.38
CA ALA A 425 -54.42 -4.12 17.70
C ALA A 425 -53.19 -4.60 16.90
N THR A 426 -53.06 -5.91 16.73
CA THR A 426 -51.98 -6.53 15.94
C THR A 426 -52.13 -6.21 14.44
N GLU A 427 -53.37 -6.24 13.91
CA GLU A 427 -53.64 -5.82 12.52
C GLU A 427 -53.35 -4.33 12.27
N ARG A 428 -53.66 -3.44 13.23
CA ARG A 428 -53.29 -2.03 13.13
C ARG A 428 -51.78 -1.84 13.07
N GLU A 429 -51.01 -2.50 13.94
CA GLU A 429 -49.54 -2.44 13.91
C GLU A 429 -48.97 -2.90 12.57
N LEU A 430 -49.51 -3.97 11.99
CA LEU A 430 -49.19 -4.44 10.64
C LEU A 430 -49.47 -3.38 9.57
N GLY A 431 -50.61 -2.70 9.63
CA GLY A 431 -50.96 -1.59 8.75
C GLY A 431 -49.97 -0.42 8.84
N TYR A 432 -49.57 -0.04 10.06
CA TYR A 432 -48.56 0.99 10.30
C TYR A 432 -47.19 0.61 9.73
N MET A 433 -46.77 -0.65 9.85
CA MET A 433 -45.51 -1.13 9.27
C MET A 433 -45.51 -1.08 7.74
N LYS A 434 -46.61 -1.44 7.08
CA LYS A 434 -46.75 -1.34 5.62
C LYS A 434 -46.71 0.11 5.13
N GLN A 435 -47.44 1.01 5.80
CA GLN A 435 -47.37 2.45 5.50
C GLN A 435 -45.94 2.99 5.62
N SER A 436 -45.21 2.58 6.67
CA SER A 436 -43.80 3.00 6.84
C SER A 436 -42.89 2.58 5.68
N TRP A 437 -43.17 1.46 5.00
CA TRP A 437 -42.41 1.05 3.81
C TRP A 437 -42.75 1.92 2.58
N GLU A 438 -44.03 2.19 2.35
CA GLU A 438 -44.48 3.08 1.27
C GLU A 438 -43.96 4.51 1.44
N ASP A 439 -43.92 5.00 2.68
CA ASP A 439 -43.37 6.31 3.00
C ASP A 439 -41.86 6.37 2.71
N LYS A 440 -41.10 5.32 3.07
CA LYS A 440 -39.67 5.23 2.71
C LYS A 440 -39.44 5.17 1.20
N LEU A 441 -40.34 4.54 0.45
CA LEU A 441 -40.28 4.54 -1.02
C LEU A 441 -40.49 5.95 -1.58
N LYS A 442 -41.50 6.68 -1.11
CA LYS A 442 -41.76 8.07 -1.54
C LYS A 442 -40.61 9.02 -1.22
N GLU A 443 -39.99 8.89 -0.04
CA GLU A 443 -38.80 9.67 0.32
C GLU A 443 -37.61 9.41 -0.62
N THR A 444 -37.55 8.21 -1.21
CA THR A 444 -36.44 7.79 -2.08
C THR A 444 -36.60 8.25 -3.53
N GLU A 445 -37.84 8.40 -4.02
CA GLU A 445 -38.15 8.80 -5.40
C GLU A 445 -37.85 10.30 -5.70
N GLY A 446 -37.83 11.17 -4.68
CA GLY A 446 -37.63 12.62 -4.87
C GLY A 446 -36.20 13.10 -5.16
N GLY A 447 -35.21 12.20 -5.25
CA GLY A 447 -33.78 12.54 -5.30
C GLY A 447 -33.05 12.36 -6.64
N ASP A 448 -33.69 11.75 -7.64
CA ASP A 448 -32.98 11.11 -8.78
C ASP A 448 -32.80 12.03 -10.02
N ASP A 449 -33.63 13.07 -10.18
CA ASP A 449 -33.65 13.90 -11.39
C ASP A 449 -32.38 14.77 -11.59
N GLY A 450 -31.75 15.20 -10.50
CA GLY A 450 -30.56 16.07 -10.55
C GLY A 450 -29.30 15.38 -11.07
N GLU A 451 -29.19 14.06 -10.88
CA GLU A 451 -28.01 13.28 -11.26
C GLU A 451 -28.03 12.90 -12.74
N ARG A 452 -29.21 12.53 -13.24
CA ARG A 452 -29.45 12.31 -14.67
C ARG A 452 -29.16 13.56 -15.49
N ALA A 453 -29.59 14.72 -15.01
CA ALA A 453 -29.30 16.01 -15.65
C ALA A 453 -27.78 16.29 -15.74
N LYS A 454 -27.01 15.97 -14.69
CA LYS A 454 -25.54 16.09 -14.70
C LYS A 454 -24.88 15.12 -15.67
N LYS A 455 -25.31 13.84 -15.74
CA LYS A 455 -24.78 12.85 -16.69
C LYS A 455 -24.99 13.30 -18.15
N GLU A 456 -26.14 13.87 -18.48
CA GLU A 456 -26.40 14.44 -19.82
C GLU A 456 -25.57 15.70 -20.10
N ALA A 457 -25.44 16.62 -19.13
CA ALA A 457 -24.68 17.85 -19.30
C ALA A 457 -23.17 17.60 -19.56
N LYS A 458 -22.59 16.53 -18.99
CA LYS A 458 -21.20 16.12 -19.26
C LYS A 458 -20.92 15.85 -20.75
N LYS A 459 -21.92 15.42 -21.52
CA LYS A 459 -21.75 15.09 -22.95
C LYS A 459 -21.56 16.32 -23.83
N THR A 460 -21.98 17.49 -23.37
CA THR A 460 -22.04 18.71 -24.16
C THR A 460 -21.22 19.86 -23.58
N THR A 461 -20.98 19.85 -22.26
CA THR A 461 -20.35 20.96 -21.53
C THR A 461 -18.89 20.63 -21.19
N PRO A 462 -17.94 21.57 -21.38
CA PRO A 462 -16.58 21.43 -20.85
C PRO A 462 -16.61 21.17 -19.34
N HIS A 463 -15.72 20.33 -18.83
CA HIS A 463 -15.72 19.97 -17.42
C HIS A 463 -14.37 19.50 -16.92
N LEU A 464 -14.17 19.60 -15.61
CA LEU A 464 -13.06 18.98 -14.90
C LEU A 464 -13.56 17.70 -14.23
N TYR A 465 -12.80 16.61 -14.32
CA TYR A 465 -13.04 15.43 -13.50
C TYR A 465 -11.80 15.03 -12.71
N ASN A 466 -11.96 14.51 -11.50
CA ASN A 466 -10.82 14.16 -10.65
C ASN A 466 -10.11 12.87 -11.11
N LEU A 467 -8.80 12.80 -10.92
CA LEU A 467 -8.04 11.56 -10.95
C LEU A 467 -7.73 11.11 -9.53
N ASN A 468 -7.80 9.80 -9.30
CA ASN A 468 -7.46 9.17 -8.04
C ASN A 468 -6.65 7.90 -8.32
N GLN A 469 -5.75 7.55 -7.39
CA GLN A 469 -4.97 6.31 -7.44
C GLN A 469 -5.87 5.07 -7.54
N ASP A 470 -7.06 5.12 -6.93
CA ASP A 470 -8.10 4.14 -7.19
C ASP A 470 -8.96 4.57 -8.37
N THR A 471 -8.92 3.75 -9.42
CA THR A 471 -9.65 3.98 -10.66
C THR A 471 -11.15 4.11 -10.44
N GLN A 472 -11.76 3.49 -9.41
CA GLN A 472 -13.19 3.65 -9.10
C GLN A 472 -13.54 5.06 -8.64
N LEU A 473 -12.59 5.77 -8.01
CA LEU A 473 -12.82 7.11 -7.50
C LEU A 473 -12.49 8.18 -8.56
N SER A 474 -11.80 7.80 -9.63
CA SER A 474 -11.53 8.70 -10.77
C SER A 474 -12.82 9.00 -11.53
N GLY A 475 -13.03 10.27 -11.89
CA GLY A 475 -14.21 10.69 -12.65
C GLY A 475 -15.48 10.93 -11.81
N MET A 476 -15.43 10.69 -10.50
CA MET A 476 -16.59 10.76 -9.62
C MET A 476 -16.92 12.19 -9.19
N ILE A 477 -15.91 13.04 -9.05
CA ILE A 477 -16.05 14.48 -8.79
C ILE A 477 -15.95 15.18 -10.15
N VAL A 478 -17.03 15.86 -10.55
CA VAL A 478 -17.08 16.60 -11.80
C VAL A 478 -17.58 18.02 -11.59
N PHE A 479 -16.82 18.98 -12.12
CA PHE A 479 -17.19 20.39 -12.19
C PHE A 479 -17.55 20.75 -13.62
N LEU A 480 -18.83 21.04 -13.87
CA LEU A 480 -19.31 21.50 -15.17
C LEU A 480 -18.95 22.97 -15.36
N LEU A 481 -18.30 23.28 -16.47
CA LEU A 481 -17.80 24.61 -16.82
C LEU A 481 -18.59 25.15 -18.01
N GLY A 482 -19.82 25.59 -17.77
CA GLY A 482 -20.60 26.35 -18.75
C GLY A 482 -20.00 27.75 -19.02
N PRO A 483 -20.58 28.56 -19.90
CA PRO A 483 -20.10 29.92 -20.14
C PRO A 483 -20.11 30.75 -18.84
N GLY A 484 -18.98 31.38 -18.51
CA GLY A 484 -18.84 32.15 -17.26
C GLY A 484 -17.48 32.00 -16.60
N SER A 485 -17.37 32.57 -15.40
CA SER A 485 -16.17 32.53 -14.56
C SER A 485 -16.43 31.73 -13.30
N TYR A 486 -15.52 30.83 -12.94
CA TYR A 486 -15.60 29.95 -11.78
C TYR A 486 -14.39 30.17 -10.89
N LYS A 487 -14.60 30.59 -9.66
CA LYS A 487 -13.53 30.70 -8.66
C LYS A 487 -13.25 29.33 -8.07
N VAL A 488 -11.97 29.03 -7.92
CA VAL A 488 -11.44 27.84 -7.25
C VAL A 488 -10.81 28.29 -5.94
N GLY A 489 -11.20 27.69 -4.83
CA GLY A 489 -10.67 28.06 -3.52
C GLY A 489 -11.18 27.17 -2.39
N ASN A 490 -10.76 27.43 -1.15
CA ASN A 490 -11.22 26.67 0.00
C ASN A 490 -12.48 27.26 0.66
N ASN A 491 -13.09 26.49 1.55
CA ASN A 491 -14.32 26.89 2.27
C ASN A 491 -14.14 28.02 3.29
N LYS A 492 -12.92 28.54 3.48
CA LYS A 492 -12.60 29.66 4.39
C LYS A 492 -12.56 31.01 3.67
N ALA A 493 -12.90 31.05 2.38
CA ALA A 493 -13.03 32.28 1.61
C ALA A 493 -14.21 33.13 2.11
N GLU A 494 -14.08 34.46 2.02
CA GLU A 494 -15.16 35.38 2.42
C GLU A 494 -16.39 35.23 1.53
N THR A 495 -16.16 35.00 0.24
CA THR A 495 -17.19 34.60 -0.71
C THR A 495 -16.98 33.14 -1.10
N PRO A 496 -17.98 32.25 -0.92
CA PRO A 496 -17.85 30.84 -1.27
C PRO A 496 -17.50 30.70 -2.76
N PRO A 497 -16.38 30.03 -3.10
CA PRO A 497 -16.02 29.79 -4.50
C PRO A 497 -16.97 28.76 -5.12
N GLU A 498 -17.21 28.86 -6.43
CA GLU A 498 -18.03 27.89 -7.16
C GLU A 498 -17.41 26.48 -7.15
N ILE A 499 -16.07 26.42 -7.14
CA ILE A 499 -15.30 25.19 -7.01
C ILE A 499 -14.57 25.21 -5.67
N VAL A 500 -15.19 24.57 -4.68
CA VAL A 500 -14.62 24.44 -3.33
C VAL A 500 -13.68 23.24 -3.28
N LEU A 501 -12.39 23.50 -3.08
CA LEU A 501 -11.37 22.48 -2.84
C LEU A 501 -10.79 22.68 -1.44
N ASN A 502 -10.76 21.62 -0.62
CA ASN A 502 -10.15 21.66 0.71
C ASN A 502 -8.98 20.68 0.76
N GLY A 503 -7.91 21.06 1.44
CA GLY A 503 -6.69 20.26 1.54
C GLY A 503 -5.43 21.12 1.50
N LEU A 504 -4.27 20.50 1.65
CA LEU A 504 -3.01 21.22 1.78
C LEU A 504 -2.73 22.11 0.57
N SER A 505 -2.12 23.26 0.86
CA SER A 505 -1.69 24.24 -0.13
C SER A 505 -2.83 24.84 -0.99
N ILE A 506 -4.10 24.62 -0.63
CA ILE A 506 -5.24 25.29 -1.27
C ILE A 506 -5.53 26.63 -0.58
N GLN A 507 -5.52 27.69 -1.36
CA GLN A 507 -5.72 29.06 -0.87
C GLN A 507 -7.22 29.39 -0.77
N LYS A 508 -7.58 30.41 0.01
CA LYS A 508 -8.95 30.95 0.04
C LYS A 508 -9.42 31.32 -1.37
N GLU A 509 -8.56 32.02 -2.09
CA GLU A 509 -8.70 32.29 -3.52
C GLU A 509 -7.50 31.68 -4.23
N HIS A 510 -7.71 30.56 -4.91
CA HIS A 510 -6.63 29.73 -5.44
C HIS A 510 -6.47 29.92 -6.95
N GLY A 511 -7.55 29.81 -7.72
CA GLY A 511 -7.52 29.96 -9.17
C GLY A 511 -8.85 30.46 -9.73
N ILE A 512 -8.83 30.86 -11.00
CA ILE A 512 -10.02 31.29 -11.74
C ILE A 512 -10.06 30.50 -13.05
N VAL A 513 -11.17 29.80 -13.29
CA VAL A 513 -11.47 29.14 -14.56
C VAL A 513 -12.47 29.99 -15.32
N LEU A 514 -12.09 30.49 -16.49
CA LEU A 514 -12.95 31.32 -17.33
C LEU A 514 -13.32 30.56 -18.60
N ASN A 515 -14.60 30.31 -18.83
CA ASN A 515 -15.11 29.82 -20.11
C ASN A 515 -15.71 31.00 -20.90
N ASP A 516 -14.98 31.45 -21.92
CA ASP A 516 -15.42 32.44 -22.89
C ASP A 516 -15.85 31.73 -24.18
N ASN A 517 -17.16 31.50 -24.32
CA ASN A 517 -17.78 30.96 -25.53
C ASN A 517 -17.17 29.64 -26.04
N GLY A 518 -16.82 28.73 -25.12
CA GLY A 518 -16.23 27.43 -25.43
C GLY A 518 -14.71 27.40 -25.31
N LYS A 519 -14.03 28.53 -25.18
CA LYS A 519 -12.59 28.56 -24.84
C LYS A 519 -12.42 28.69 -23.35
N VAL A 520 -11.77 27.71 -22.74
CA VAL A 520 -11.58 27.67 -21.28
C VAL A 520 -10.16 28.08 -20.94
N PHE A 521 -10.02 29.05 -20.04
CA PHE A 521 -8.75 29.56 -19.55
C PHE A 521 -8.63 29.32 -18.05
N LEU A 522 -7.40 29.09 -17.58
CA LEU A 522 -7.05 28.98 -16.17
C LEU A 522 -5.98 30.02 -15.80
N GLU A 523 -6.18 30.71 -14.68
CA GLU A 523 -5.18 31.61 -14.09
C GLU A 523 -5.15 31.51 -12.56
N LYS A 524 -4.05 31.95 -11.95
CA LYS A 524 -3.90 31.99 -10.49
C LYS A 524 -4.66 33.20 -9.91
N ALA A 525 -5.42 32.97 -8.85
CA ALA A 525 -6.05 34.06 -8.09
C ALA A 525 -5.11 34.68 -7.05
N SER A 526 -4.08 33.93 -6.62
CA SER A 526 -3.09 34.37 -5.63
C SER A 526 -1.67 33.99 -6.06
N SER A 527 -0.68 34.79 -5.68
CA SER A 527 0.75 34.50 -5.92
C SER A 527 1.20 33.21 -5.23
N ASP A 528 0.56 32.86 -4.12
CA ASP A 528 0.87 31.69 -3.31
C ASP A 528 0.14 30.43 -3.80
N ALA A 529 -0.72 30.54 -4.82
CA ALA A 529 -1.43 29.40 -5.39
C ALA A 529 -0.49 28.48 -6.17
N LYS A 530 -0.39 27.22 -5.71
CA LYS A 530 0.30 26.14 -6.41
C LYS A 530 -0.66 25.51 -7.42
N ILE A 531 -0.45 25.78 -8.70
CA ILE A 531 -1.21 25.18 -9.80
C ILE A 531 -0.21 24.64 -10.82
N LEU A 532 -0.31 23.36 -11.17
CA LEU A 532 0.42 22.74 -12.28
C LEU A 532 -0.54 22.41 -13.42
N ILE A 533 -0.08 22.56 -14.66
CA ILE A 533 -0.74 22.08 -15.86
C ILE A 533 0.25 21.18 -16.58
N ASN A 534 -0.09 19.91 -16.79
CA ASN A 534 0.76 18.92 -17.48
C ASN A 534 2.16 18.80 -16.83
N GLY A 535 2.19 18.88 -15.49
CA GLY A 535 3.41 18.87 -14.68
C GLY A 535 4.16 20.21 -14.60
N ASP A 536 3.84 21.19 -15.45
CA ASP A 536 4.50 22.49 -15.46
C ASP A 536 3.77 23.53 -14.59
N PRO A 537 4.46 24.38 -13.81
CA PRO A 537 3.81 25.43 -13.04
C PRO A 537 3.06 26.45 -13.91
N LEU A 538 1.82 26.77 -13.52
CA LEU A 538 1.04 27.79 -14.23
C LEU A 538 1.67 29.19 -14.07
N VAL A 539 1.98 29.81 -15.20
CA VAL A 539 2.48 31.18 -15.31
C VAL A 539 1.46 32.04 -16.05
N GLY A 540 0.77 32.93 -15.33
CA GLY A 540 -0.25 33.81 -15.90
C GLY A 540 -1.52 33.06 -16.30
N LYS A 541 -2.18 33.55 -17.35
CA LYS A 541 -3.41 32.99 -17.92
C LYS A 541 -3.09 32.04 -19.08
N MET A 542 -3.62 30.81 -19.03
CA MET A 542 -3.39 29.77 -20.03
C MET A 542 -4.71 29.22 -20.57
N GLU A 543 -4.81 28.99 -21.88
CA GLU A 543 -5.94 28.28 -22.52
C GLU A 543 -5.75 26.77 -22.30
N LEU A 544 -6.81 26.07 -21.87
CA LEU A 544 -6.79 24.62 -21.62
C LEU A 544 -7.20 23.84 -22.87
N ASP A 545 -6.47 22.77 -23.18
CA ASP A 545 -6.79 21.82 -24.24
C ASP A 545 -7.35 20.50 -23.68
N HIS A 546 -8.10 19.76 -24.49
CA HIS A 546 -8.68 18.48 -24.14
C HIS A 546 -7.60 17.51 -23.62
N ASN A 547 -7.88 16.87 -22.49
CA ASN A 547 -6.99 15.99 -21.71
C ASN A 547 -5.87 16.70 -20.93
N ASP A 548 -5.88 18.02 -20.76
CA ASP A 548 -4.92 18.68 -19.86
C ASP A 548 -5.08 18.21 -18.41
N ARG A 549 -3.95 17.87 -17.77
CA ARG A 549 -3.86 17.44 -16.37
C ARG A 549 -3.60 18.66 -15.52
N ILE A 550 -4.50 18.96 -14.59
CA ILE A 550 -4.42 20.15 -13.75
C ILE A 550 -4.31 19.72 -12.29
N MET A 551 -3.25 20.16 -11.62
CA MET A 551 -3.06 19.94 -10.19
C MET A 551 -3.26 21.23 -9.43
N PHE A 552 -4.23 21.27 -8.52
CA PHE A 552 -4.42 22.35 -7.56
C PHE A 552 -3.81 21.95 -6.20
N GLY A 553 -3.05 22.86 -5.57
CA GLY A 553 -2.36 22.56 -4.32
C GLY A 553 -1.42 21.35 -4.45
N SER A 554 -1.49 20.43 -3.49
CA SER A 554 -0.64 19.22 -3.47
C SER A 554 -1.36 17.94 -3.93
N ASN A 555 -2.69 17.85 -3.78
CA ASN A 555 -3.41 16.57 -3.88
C ASN A 555 -4.64 16.60 -4.82
N HIS A 556 -4.99 17.76 -5.39
CA HIS A 556 -6.20 17.93 -6.20
C HIS A 556 -5.87 17.81 -7.68
N LEU A 557 -5.80 16.58 -8.18
CA LEU A 557 -5.49 16.29 -9.57
C LEU A 557 -6.78 16.10 -10.40
N TYR A 558 -6.90 16.85 -11.49
CA TYR A 558 -8.06 16.87 -12.38
C TYR A 558 -7.63 16.74 -13.84
N VAL A 559 -8.54 16.27 -14.68
CA VAL A 559 -8.40 16.28 -16.14
C VAL A 559 -9.46 17.19 -16.73
N PHE A 560 -9.04 18.05 -17.64
CA PHE A 560 -9.93 18.89 -18.41
C PHE A 560 -10.48 18.14 -19.63
N GLN A 561 -11.80 18.04 -19.70
CA GLN A 561 -12.54 17.42 -20.78
C GLN A 561 -13.32 18.47 -21.54
N HIS A 562 -13.07 18.54 -22.84
CA HIS A 562 -13.84 19.37 -23.74
C HIS A 562 -14.51 18.52 -24.84
N PRO A 563 -15.83 18.25 -24.76
CA PRO A 563 -16.53 17.37 -25.70
C PRO A 563 -16.47 17.82 -27.18
N GLN A 564 -16.43 19.13 -27.45
CA GLN A 564 -16.29 19.63 -28.83
C GLN A 564 -14.85 19.49 -29.38
N LEU A 565 -13.81 19.79 -28.59
CA LEU A 565 -12.41 19.58 -28.98
C LEU A 565 -12.06 18.10 -29.15
N TYR A 566 -12.67 17.21 -28.36
CA TYR A 566 -12.53 15.75 -28.52
C TYR A 566 -12.86 15.29 -29.95
N LYS A 567 -13.93 15.85 -30.54
CA LYS A 567 -14.35 15.53 -31.91
C LYS A 567 -13.39 16.08 -32.98
N ALA A 568 -12.61 17.11 -32.66
CA ALA A 568 -11.64 17.75 -33.56
C ALA A 568 -10.27 17.05 -33.61
N LYS A 569 -10.09 15.95 -32.84
CA LYS A 569 -8.84 15.24 -32.52
C LYS A 569 -7.90 16.05 -31.60
N PRO A 570 -7.44 15.47 -30.47
CA PRO A 570 -6.58 16.17 -29.51
C PRO A 570 -5.19 16.44 -30.11
N THR A 571 -4.60 17.60 -29.79
CA THR A 571 -3.31 18.03 -30.38
C THR A 571 -2.08 17.51 -29.62
N ASN A 572 -2.21 17.19 -28.33
CA ASN A 572 -1.06 16.95 -27.45
C ASN A 572 -0.97 15.56 -26.79
N TYR A 573 -2.08 14.80 -26.67
CA TYR A 573 -2.08 13.48 -26.02
C TYR A 573 -3.07 12.52 -26.68
N VAL A 574 -2.62 11.31 -27.01
CA VAL A 574 -3.42 10.23 -27.61
C VAL A 574 -3.47 9.05 -26.64
N GLY A 575 -4.54 8.95 -25.86
CA GLY A 575 -4.73 7.87 -24.88
C GLY A 575 -5.73 8.22 -23.78
N VAL A 576 -6.03 7.25 -22.91
CA VAL A 576 -6.77 7.50 -21.67
C VAL A 576 -5.81 8.04 -20.63
N VAL A 577 -6.15 9.15 -19.98
CA VAL A 577 -5.36 9.73 -18.89
C VAL A 577 -5.69 9.01 -17.59
N THR A 578 -4.69 8.42 -16.94
CA THR A 578 -4.80 7.79 -15.61
C THR A 578 -4.02 8.58 -14.57
N TYR A 579 -4.32 8.34 -13.27
CA TYR A 579 -3.59 8.96 -12.17
C TYR A 579 -2.08 8.69 -12.26
N GLU A 580 -1.70 7.45 -12.57
CA GLU A 580 -0.30 7.03 -12.72
C GLU A 580 0.38 7.77 -13.87
N SER A 581 -0.25 7.83 -15.05
CA SER A 581 0.33 8.53 -16.21
C SER A 581 0.56 10.02 -15.93
N ALA A 582 -0.34 10.65 -15.18
CA ALA A 582 -0.21 12.05 -14.79
C ALA A 582 0.90 12.26 -13.74
N GLN A 583 1.03 11.35 -12.77
CA GLN A 583 2.11 11.39 -11.78
C GLN A 583 3.48 11.12 -12.41
N GLU A 584 3.57 10.17 -13.34
CA GLU A 584 4.78 9.92 -14.12
C GLU A 584 5.19 11.15 -14.93
N GLU A 585 4.24 11.84 -15.54
CA GLU A 585 4.50 13.10 -16.25
C GLU A 585 5.01 14.20 -15.31
N ILE A 586 4.37 14.38 -14.15
CA ILE A 586 4.83 15.32 -13.12
C ILE A 586 6.26 14.97 -12.68
N ALA A 587 6.55 13.69 -12.45
CA ALA A 587 7.89 13.23 -12.09
C ALA A 587 8.91 13.47 -13.21
N GLN A 588 8.56 13.21 -14.47
CA GLN A 588 9.42 13.48 -15.64
C GLN A 588 9.79 14.95 -15.74
N LYS A 589 8.79 15.83 -15.58
CA LYS A 589 8.97 17.29 -15.61
C LYS A 589 9.83 17.78 -14.45
N ASN A 590 9.72 17.13 -13.29
CA ASN A 590 10.59 17.34 -12.13
C ASN A 590 12.00 16.73 -12.28
N GLY A 591 12.36 16.21 -13.46
CA GLY A 591 13.73 15.83 -13.79
C GLY A 591 14.09 14.38 -13.50
N PHE A 592 13.10 13.52 -13.26
CA PHE A 592 13.29 12.08 -13.19
C PHE A 592 13.14 11.50 -14.61
N ASP A 593 14.26 11.26 -15.29
CA ASP A 593 14.25 10.69 -16.64
C ASP A 593 13.72 9.25 -16.61
N MET A 594 12.50 9.07 -17.10
CA MET A 594 11.79 7.79 -17.13
C MET A 594 12.07 6.99 -18.41
N THR A 595 12.91 7.50 -19.30
CA THR A 595 13.08 6.97 -20.67
C THR A 595 14.35 6.14 -20.86
N SER A 596 15.17 5.97 -19.81
CA SER A 596 16.39 5.16 -19.92
C SER A 596 16.09 3.66 -19.82
N ASN A 597 16.32 2.94 -20.92
CA ASN A 597 16.41 1.47 -20.99
C ASN A 597 17.50 0.93 -20.04
N ASN A 598 17.20 0.70 -18.77
CA ASN A 598 18.13 0.11 -17.81
C ASN A 598 17.52 -1.08 -17.04
N SER A 599 18.39 -1.77 -16.29
CA SER A 599 18.15 -3.02 -15.56
C SER A 599 16.88 -3.04 -14.69
N LYS A 600 16.43 -4.25 -14.30
CA LYS A 600 15.29 -4.46 -13.39
C LYS A 600 15.35 -3.57 -12.14
N GLU A 601 16.54 -3.32 -11.60
CA GLU A 601 16.75 -2.48 -10.40
C GLU A 601 16.48 -1.00 -10.63
N ASP A 602 16.89 -0.46 -11.79
CA ASP A 602 16.67 0.95 -12.14
C ASP A 602 15.18 1.24 -12.29
N MET A 603 14.43 0.29 -12.87
CA MET A 603 12.98 0.40 -12.97
C MET A 603 12.31 0.38 -11.59
N LEU A 604 12.71 -0.52 -10.69
CA LEU A 604 12.17 -0.52 -9.31
C LEU A 604 12.45 0.78 -8.56
N LEU A 605 13.65 1.34 -8.74
CA LEU A 605 14.00 2.63 -8.16
C LEU A 605 13.12 3.75 -8.71
N GLN A 606 12.86 3.73 -10.02
CA GLN A 606 11.94 4.64 -10.69
C GLN A 606 10.52 4.49 -10.13
N GLU A 607 10.08 3.25 -9.89
CA GLU A 607 8.77 2.96 -9.32
C GLU A 607 8.61 3.59 -7.94
N ASP A 608 9.63 3.43 -7.10
CA ASP A 608 9.70 4.02 -5.77
C ASP A 608 9.67 5.56 -5.85
N LEU A 609 10.37 6.17 -6.81
CA LEU A 609 10.41 7.63 -6.96
C LEU A 609 9.05 8.25 -7.32
N VAL A 610 8.30 7.67 -8.28
CA VAL A 610 6.96 8.17 -8.66
C VAL A 610 6.03 8.22 -7.45
N GLU A 611 6.13 7.23 -6.57
CA GLU A 611 5.30 7.17 -5.37
C GLU A 611 5.80 8.13 -4.28
N MET A 612 7.12 8.26 -4.12
CA MET A 612 7.71 9.01 -3.02
C MET A 612 7.73 10.53 -3.23
N ILE A 613 7.83 11.03 -4.47
CA ILE A 613 7.82 12.47 -4.78
C ILE A 613 6.57 13.16 -4.23
N PRO A 614 5.33 12.79 -4.64
CA PRO A 614 4.13 13.44 -4.14
C PRO A 614 3.99 13.23 -2.62
N ALA A 615 4.48 12.10 -2.09
CA ALA A 615 4.41 11.83 -0.67
C ALA A 615 5.30 12.73 0.19
N VAL A 616 6.50 13.07 -0.29
CA VAL A 616 7.42 14.01 0.36
C VAL A 616 6.92 15.44 0.25
N GLU A 617 6.36 15.82 -0.89
CA GLU A 617 5.72 17.14 -1.07
C GLU A 617 4.54 17.33 -0.11
N GLU A 618 3.70 16.32 0.04
CA GLU A 618 2.60 16.33 0.99
C GLU A 618 3.08 16.47 2.43
N ALA A 619 4.05 15.65 2.87
CA ALA A 619 4.58 15.74 4.23
C ALA A 619 5.21 17.10 4.55
N ASN A 620 5.89 17.69 3.56
CA ASN A 620 6.43 19.05 3.67
C ASN A 620 5.33 20.10 3.77
N ALA A 621 4.25 19.97 2.99
CA ALA A 621 3.11 20.88 3.08
C ALA A 621 2.40 20.78 4.45
N ILE A 622 2.28 19.58 5.02
CA ILE A 622 1.77 19.41 6.39
C ILE A 622 2.68 20.12 7.39
N SER A 623 3.99 19.92 7.29
CA SER A 623 4.98 20.57 8.14
C SER A 623 4.89 22.11 8.06
N GLU A 624 4.69 22.66 6.85
CA GLU A 624 4.49 24.09 6.64
C GLU A 624 3.22 24.61 7.34
N GLU A 625 2.08 23.93 7.18
CA GLU A 625 0.80 24.36 7.75
C GLU A 625 0.72 24.19 9.28
N LEU A 626 1.32 23.12 9.81
CA LEU A 626 1.37 22.83 11.25
C LEU A 626 2.58 23.47 11.97
N ASP A 627 3.39 24.24 11.23
CA ASP A 627 4.62 24.88 11.69
C ASP A 627 5.61 23.95 12.42
N GLN A 628 5.82 22.73 11.91
CA GLN A 628 6.61 21.69 12.58
C GLN A 628 8.12 21.89 12.50
N LYS A 629 8.62 22.84 11.70
CA LYS A 629 10.05 23.11 11.49
C LYS A 629 10.83 21.91 10.97
N VAL A 630 10.17 21.04 10.19
CA VAL A 630 10.81 19.86 9.62
C VAL A 630 10.70 19.89 8.11
N LYS A 631 11.75 19.43 7.42
CA LYS A 631 11.74 19.26 5.98
C LYS A 631 12.19 17.86 5.61
N PHE A 632 11.50 17.26 4.66
CA PHE A 632 11.82 15.98 4.06
C PHE A 632 12.42 16.19 2.66
N GLU A 633 13.47 15.43 2.36
CA GLU A 633 14.15 15.43 1.06
C GLU A 633 14.38 13.99 0.62
N ILE A 634 14.13 13.68 -0.66
CA ILE A 634 14.42 12.36 -1.21
C ILE A 634 15.93 12.19 -1.37
N VAL A 635 16.46 11.04 -0.94
CA VAL A 635 17.86 10.63 -1.15
C VAL A 635 17.90 9.22 -1.72
N VAL A 636 18.73 9.00 -2.73
CA VAL A 636 18.94 7.69 -3.35
C VAL A 636 20.21 7.10 -2.77
N MET A 637 20.13 5.90 -2.18
CA MET A 637 21.25 5.26 -1.49
C MET A 637 21.59 3.92 -2.11
N SER A 638 22.86 3.76 -2.51
CA SER A 638 23.41 2.47 -2.91
C SER A 638 23.48 1.51 -1.70
N PRO A 639 23.58 0.19 -1.92
CA PRO A 639 23.79 -0.78 -0.84
C PRO A 639 24.97 -0.41 0.04
N LYS A 640 26.10 -0.04 -0.58
CA LYS A 640 27.32 0.37 0.12
C LYS A 640 27.09 1.58 1.01
N ALA A 641 26.37 2.60 0.52
CA ALA A 641 26.00 3.77 1.32
C ALA A 641 25.08 3.44 2.51
N ARG A 642 24.34 2.34 2.44
CA ARG A 642 23.51 1.79 3.54
C ARG A 642 24.28 0.84 4.47
N GLY A 643 25.56 0.60 4.19
CA GLY A 643 26.38 -0.32 4.95
C GLY A 643 26.16 -1.79 4.60
N LEU A 644 25.69 -2.07 3.39
CA LEU A 644 25.46 -3.42 2.85
C LEU A 644 26.47 -3.73 1.74
N ALA A 645 27.01 -4.95 1.74
CA ALA A 645 27.92 -5.41 0.68
C ALA A 645 27.19 -5.60 -0.67
N HIS A 646 25.96 -6.11 -0.61
CA HIS A 646 25.11 -6.45 -1.76
C HIS A 646 23.69 -5.89 -1.58
N GLY A 647 22.94 -5.78 -2.67
CA GLY A 647 21.53 -5.35 -2.69
C GLY A 647 21.24 -4.38 -3.83
N ARG A 648 20.02 -3.83 -3.86
CA ARG A 648 19.63 -2.80 -4.84
C ARG A 648 19.84 -1.39 -4.31
N THR A 649 19.90 -0.42 -5.22
CA THR A 649 19.79 1.00 -4.84
C THR A 649 18.35 1.30 -4.41
N GLU A 650 18.17 2.05 -3.32
CA GLU A 650 16.86 2.33 -2.73
C GLU A 650 16.62 3.82 -2.49
N VAL A 651 15.35 4.22 -2.52
CA VAL A 651 14.88 5.55 -2.13
C VAL A 651 14.73 5.64 -0.62
N CYS A 652 15.36 6.63 -0.01
CA CYS A 652 15.25 6.97 1.41
C CYS A 652 14.83 8.43 1.57
N MET A 653 14.32 8.79 2.75
CA MET A 653 13.84 10.13 3.06
C MET A 653 14.72 10.74 4.12
N LYS A 654 15.42 11.80 3.74
CA LYS A 654 16.16 12.63 4.68
C LYS A 654 15.19 13.59 5.36
N MET A 655 14.96 13.38 6.64
CA MET A 655 14.29 14.31 7.53
C MET A 655 15.32 15.28 8.11
N ARG A 656 15.05 16.59 8.07
CA ARG A 656 15.86 17.61 8.72
C ARG A 656 15.02 18.50 9.62
N ASN A 657 15.44 18.64 10.87
CA ASN A 657 14.93 19.66 11.79
C ASN A 657 15.58 21.01 11.45
N LEU A 658 14.78 22.00 11.07
CA LEU A 658 15.23 23.30 10.59
C LEU A 658 15.74 24.23 11.69
N GLU A 659 15.35 24.00 12.95
CA GLU A 659 15.79 24.80 14.09
C GLU A 659 17.12 24.28 14.65
N LYS A 660 17.21 22.96 14.85
CA LYS A 660 18.35 22.29 15.47
C LYS A 660 19.40 21.80 14.47
N ASP A 661 19.11 21.85 13.16
CA ASP A 661 19.97 21.32 12.09
C ASP A 661 20.32 19.82 12.28
N LEU A 662 19.40 19.06 12.88
CA LEU A 662 19.51 17.61 13.06
C LEU A 662 18.99 16.90 11.81
N GLU A 663 19.71 15.88 11.34
CA GLU A 663 19.40 15.16 10.11
C GLU A 663 19.23 13.66 10.38
N TYR A 664 18.17 13.07 9.84
CA TYR A 664 17.88 11.63 9.95
C TYR A 664 17.56 11.07 8.57
N ILE A 665 18.03 9.87 8.28
CA ILE A 665 17.67 9.15 7.05
C ILE A 665 16.69 8.05 7.40
N TRP A 666 15.52 8.09 6.79
CA TRP A 666 14.48 7.10 6.97
C TRP A 666 14.38 6.20 5.75
N PRO A 667 14.31 4.88 5.95
CA PRO A 667 13.83 3.96 4.93
C PRO A 667 12.43 4.35 4.42
N ARG A 668 12.08 3.88 3.22
CA ARG A 668 10.81 4.15 2.55
C ARG A 668 9.60 3.85 3.41
N ASP A 669 9.54 2.64 3.94
CA ASP A 669 8.45 2.14 4.75
C ASP A 669 8.24 2.98 6.04
N LYS A 670 9.33 3.38 6.70
CA LYS A 670 9.28 4.23 7.90
C LYS A 670 8.66 5.59 7.59
N PHE A 671 9.08 6.23 6.50
CA PHE A 671 8.50 7.51 6.08
C PHE A 671 7.03 7.39 5.72
N VAL A 672 6.65 6.40 4.90
CA VAL A 672 5.25 6.20 4.48
C VAL A 672 4.34 6.00 5.70
N ARG A 673 4.82 5.27 6.71
CA ARG A 673 4.12 5.09 7.98
C ARG A 673 3.98 6.39 8.77
N ARG A 674 5.06 7.16 8.94
CA ARG A 674 4.99 8.43 9.68
C ARG A 674 4.18 9.48 8.95
N LYS A 675 4.24 9.54 7.63
CA LYS A 675 3.40 10.42 6.80
C LYS A 675 1.91 10.24 7.13
N TYR A 676 1.45 9.00 7.34
CA TYR A 676 0.07 8.76 7.73
C TYR A 676 -0.29 9.44 9.05
N LEU A 677 0.57 9.32 10.06
CA LEU A 677 0.38 10.00 11.34
C LEU A 677 0.42 11.53 11.18
N MET A 678 1.21 12.03 10.23
CA MET A 678 1.21 13.46 9.87
C MET A 678 -0.15 13.87 9.27
N GLN A 679 -0.75 13.04 8.41
CA GLN A 679 -2.07 13.27 7.84
C GLN A 679 -3.15 13.28 8.93
N GLU A 680 -3.12 12.32 9.86
CA GLU A 680 -4.05 12.27 11.00
C GLU A 680 -3.89 13.47 11.93
N MET A 681 -2.65 13.85 12.23
CA MET A 681 -2.35 15.06 13.00
C MET A 681 -2.89 16.32 12.30
N TYR A 682 -2.69 16.44 10.98
CA TYR A 682 -3.22 17.53 10.19
C TYR A 682 -4.76 17.56 10.19
N GLN A 683 -5.39 16.39 10.11
CA GLN A 683 -6.84 16.31 10.15
C GLN A 683 -7.39 16.84 11.47
N ASN A 684 -6.85 16.37 12.60
CA ASN A 684 -7.24 16.85 13.93
C ASN A 684 -7.05 18.39 14.05
N TYR A 685 -5.99 18.95 13.44
CA TYR A 685 -5.79 20.40 13.36
C TYR A 685 -6.90 21.10 12.57
N THR A 686 -7.25 20.60 11.38
CA THR A 686 -8.28 21.21 10.54
C THR A 686 -9.69 21.15 11.16
N GLU A 687 -9.96 20.11 11.96
CA GLU A 687 -11.21 19.94 12.71
C GLU A 687 -11.27 20.77 14.00
N GLY A 688 -10.17 21.45 14.38
CA GLY A 688 -10.10 22.30 15.55
C GLY A 688 -9.92 21.54 16.87
N GLU A 689 -9.46 20.30 16.81
CA GLU A 689 -9.24 19.45 17.97
C GLU A 689 -7.80 19.56 18.51
N ASP A 690 -7.49 18.86 19.61
CA ASP A 690 -6.12 18.75 20.06
C ASP A 690 -5.32 17.78 19.17
N TRP A 691 -4.41 18.35 18.40
CA TRP A 691 -3.52 17.65 17.49
C TRP A 691 -2.08 17.63 17.99
N LYS A 692 -1.77 18.33 19.10
CA LYS A 692 -0.42 18.42 19.63
C LYS A 692 -0.08 17.14 20.37
N LEU A 693 0.84 16.37 19.80
CA LEU A 693 1.32 15.15 20.41
C LEU A 693 2.62 15.40 21.19
N PRO A 694 2.85 14.67 22.30
CA PRO A 694 4.18 14.61 22.93
C PRO A 694 5.25 14.16 21.93
N ASP A 695 6.50 14.61 22.11
CA ASP A 695 7.61 14.34 21.19
C ASP A 695 7.79 12.85 20.84
N GLU A 696 7.55 11.95 21.79
CA GLU A 696 7.66 10.50 21.58
C GLU A 696 6.69 9.96 20.51
N LYS A 697 5.51 10.57 20.42
CA LYS A 697 4.40 10.24 19.51
C LYS A 697 4.31 11.19 18.31
N ASN A 698 5.10 12.26 18.28
CA ASN A 698 5.08 13.22 17.20
C ASN A 698 5.76 12.61 15.95
N PRO A 699 5.05 12.47 14.81
CA PRO A 699 5.63 11.89 13.59
C PRO A 699 6.72 12.76 12.96
N PHE A 700 6.83 14.04 13.35
CA PHE A 700 7.88 14.97 12.94
C PHE A 700 9.06 15.03 13.93
N THR A 701 9.17 14.10 14.89
CA THR A 701 10.26 14.11 15.86
C THR A 701 11.04 12.80 15.86
N GLU A 702 12.36 12.88 15.96
CA GLU A 702 13.20 11.75 16.33
C GLU A 702 13.89 12.02 17.67
N PRO A 703 14.13 10.98 18.48
CA PRO A 703 14.88 11.12 19.71
C PRO A 703 16.27 11.74 19.44
N PRO A 704 16.74 12.70 20.26
CA PRO A 704 18.08 13.27 20.10
C PRO A 704 19.21 12.22 20.25
N ASP A 705 18.96 11.17 21.03
CA ASP A 705 19.86 10.03 21.25
C ASP A 705 19.75 8.94 20.17
N GLN A 706 18.88 9.13 19.16
CA GLN A 706 18.78 8.21 18.03
C GLN A 706 20.11 8.14 17.28
N GLU A 707 20.67 6.93 17.21
CA GLU A 707 21.89 6.68 16.43
C GLU A 707 21.64 6.94 14.95
N VAL A 708 22.61 7.59 14.31
CA VAL A 708 22.65 7.86 12.87
C VAL A 708 23.90 7.25 12.26
N LEU A 709 23.76 6.73 11.04
CA LEU A 709 24.88 6.28 10.24
C LEU A 709 25.65 7.52 9.77
N ILE A 710 26.86 7.71 10.30
CA ILE A 710 27.75 8.81 9.93
C ILE A 710 28.32 8.54 8.54
N GLY A 711 28.83 7.33 8.32
CA GLY A 711 29.38 6.91 7.05
C GLY A 711 29.82 5.45 7.04
N THR A 712 30.34 5.02 5.91
CA THR A 712 30.77 3.64 5.68
C THR A 712 32.20 3.60 5.18
N VAL A 713 32.90 2.53 5.54
CA VAL A 713 34.27 2.21 5.13
C VAL A 713 34.26 0.81 4.53
N ASN A 714 34.83 0.66 3.34
CA ASN A 714 34.89 -0.61 2.62
C ASN A 714 36.33 -1.12 2.67
N VAL A 715 36.58 -2.22 3.36
CA VAL A 715 37.91 -2.82 3.53
C VAL A 715 38.00 -4.06 2.65
N TYR A 716 38.94 -4.06 1.70
CA TYR A 716 39.14 -5.22 0.84
C TYR A 716 39.89 -6.32 1.59
N MET A 717 39.37 -7.55 1.56
CA MET A 717 39.92 -8.67 2.33
C MET A 717 40.85 -9.56 1.52
N GLN A 718 41.20 -9.17 0.30
CA GLN A 718 41.99 -9.98 -0.63
C GLN A 718 43.33 -10.39 -0.02
N SER A 719 43.95 -9.54 0.82
CA SER A 719 45.22 -9.86 1.49
C SER A 719 45.14 -11.11 2.38
N LEU A 720 43.99 -11.33 3.03
CA LEU A 720 43.78 -12.51 3.89
C LEU A 720 43.74 -13.82 3.09
N ALA A 721 43.36 -13.76 1.81
CA ALA A 721 43.39 -14.93 0.93
C ALA A 721 44.82 -15.42 0.62
N TYR A 722 45.81 -14.57 0.87
CA TYR A 722 47.24 -14.87 0.73
C TYR A 722 47.96 -14.92 2.10
N LEU A 723 47.20 -14.86 3.21
CA LEU A 723 47.74 -14.73 4.57
C LEU A 723 48.67 -13.52 4.76
N ILE A 724 48.36 -12.41 4.11
CA ILE A 724 49.09 -11.14 4.22
C ILE A 724 48.33 -10.19 5.14
N GLU A 725 49.05 -9.55 6.09
CA GLU A 725 48.48 -8.47 6.90
C GLU A 725 48.19 -7.23 6.05
N SER A 726 47.03 -6.61 6.25
CA SER A 726 46.70 -5.30 5.68
C SER A 726 46.55 -4.28 6.80
N LYS A 727 47.18 -3.12 6.63
CA LYS A 727 47.07 -1.95 7.53
C LYS A 727 46.74 -0.75 6.68
N GLU A 728 45.51 -0.25 6.81
CA GLU A 728 44.96 0.76 5.92
C GLU A 728 44.30 1.90 6.70
N GLN A 729 44.49 3.12 6.19
CA GLN A 729 43.72 4.28 6.62
C GLN A 729 42.74 4.64 5.51
N LEU A 730 41.45 4.45 5.76
CA LEU A 730 40.40 4.49 4.75
C LEU A 730 39.37 5.58 5.00
N ASP A 731 38.84 6.15 3.93
CA ASP A 731 37.85 7.22 3.97
C ASP A 731 36.51 6.74 4.55
N ILE A 732 36.04 7.42 5.58
CA ILE A 732 34.67 7.36 6.07
C ILE A 732 33.81 8.19 5.11
N THR A 733 32.99 7.52 4.31
CA THR A 733 32.18 8.18 3.28
C THR A 733 30.71 8.27 3.69
N ASP A 734 30.12 9.46 3.53
CA ASP A 734 28.66 9.64 3.68
C ASP A 734 27.89 9.02 2.50
N TYR A 735 26.57 9.02 2.59
CA TYR A 735 25.69 8.50 1.54
C TYR A 735 25.81 9.19 0.17
N ARG A 736 26.45 10.36 0.10
CA ARG A 736 26.75 11.10 -1.14
C ARG A 736 28.17 10.84 -1.65
N GLY A 737 28.91 9.95 -0.99
CA GLY A 737 30.33 9.70 -1.26
C GLY A 737 31.24 10.85 -0.85
N LYS A 738 30.78 11.73 0.05
CA LYS A 738 31.63 12.77 0.63
C LYS A 738 32.45 12.17 1.77
N GLU A 739 33.75 12.39 1.72
CA GLU A 739 34.67 12.05 2.81
C GLU A 739 34.35 12.90 4.06
N LEU A 740 34.14 12.21 5.18
CA LEU A 740 33.86 12.80 6.49
C LEU A 740 35.02 12.63 7.47
N GLY A 741 35.96 11.75 7.19
CA GLY A 741 37.07 11.42 8.09
C GLY A 741 37.78 10.16 7.61
N LEU A 742 38.75 9.72 8.40
CA LEU A 742 39.58 8.54 8.12
C LEU A 742 39.42 7.52 9.24
N LEU A 743 39.33 6.24 8.92
CA LEU A 743 39.31 5.11 9.85
C LEU A 743 40.59 4.29 9.68
N ASP A 744 41.27 4.00 10.78
CA ASP A 744 42.46 3.15 10.84
C ASP A 744 42.05 1.70 11.14
N VAL A 745 42.28 0.82 10.15
CA VAL A 745 41.85 -0.58 10.15
C VAL A 745 43.02 -1.50 9.85
N GLU A 746 43.13 -2.59 10.60
CA GLU A 746 44.07 -3.68 10.31
C GLU A 746 43.33 -5.02 10.17
N LEU A 747 43.73 -5.79 9.16
CA LEU A 747 43.37 -7.19 8.97
C LEU A 747 44.63 -8.03 9.13
N VAL A 748 44.74 -8.80 10.20
CA VAL A 748 45.98 -9.51 10.56
C VAL A 748 45.73 -11.02 10.66
N PRO A 749 46.28 -11.83 9.75
CA PRO A 749 46.29 -13.28 9.88
C PRO A 749 46.91 -13.73 11.22
N CYS A 750 46.35 -14.75 11.84
CA CYS A 750 46.83 -15.25 13.12
C CYS A 750 46.75 -16.77 13.22
N HIS A 751 47.50 -17.35 14.14
CA HIS A 751 47.32 -18.74 14.54
C HIS A 751 46.03 -18.89 15.37
N LYS A 752 45.58 -20.14 15.59
CA LYS A 752 44.38 -20.48 16.37
C LYS A 752 44.40 -19.94 17.82
N ASN A 753 45.58 -19.67 18.38
CA ASN A 753 45.76 -19.07 19.70
C ASN A 753 45.72 -17.52 19.69
N GLY A 754 45.47 -16.89 18.54
CA GLY A 754 45.43 -15.44 18.36
C GLY A 754 46.79 -14.76 18.23
N LYS A 755 47.89 -15.51 18.18
CA LYS A 755 49.23 -14.98 17.88
C LYS A 755 49.29 -14.57 16.40
N GLU A 756 49.62 -13.31 16.15
CA GLU A 756 49.73 -12.74 14.80
C GLU A 756 50.84 -13.46 14.02
N ILE A 757 50.52 -13.86 12.78
CA ILE A 757 51.47 -14.48 11.86
C ILE A 757 52.37 -13.36 11.33
N LYS A 758 53.69 -13.55 11.43
CA LYS A 758 54.71 -12.60 10.96
C LYS A 758 55.44 -13.17 9.75
N GLU A 759 56.17 -12.31 9.05
CA GLU A 759 57.01 -12.71 7.90
C GLU A 759 57.99 -13.85 8.24
N ASP A 760 58.40 -13.98 9.50
CA ASP A 760 59.32 -15.03 9.99
C ASP A 760 58.68 -16.42 10.19
N ASP A 761 57.34 -16.55 10.10
CA ASP A 761 56.63 -17.81 10.40
C ASP A 761 56.58 -18.80 9.19
N ASP A 762 57.21 -18.49 8.04
CA ASP A 762 57.34 -19.33 6.82
C ASP A 762 56.00 -19.92 6.28
N LEU A 763 54.87 -19.26 6.55
CA LEU A 763 53.54 -19.64 6.08
C LEU A 763 53.16 -18.80 4.86
N PHE A 764 53.47 -19.29 3.65
CA PHE A 764 53.12 -18.63 2.39
C PHE A 764 52.02 -19.38 1.64
N ILE A 765 51.13 -18.63 0.98
CA ILE A 765 50.10 -19.15 0.09
C ILE A 765 50.25 -18.46 -1.27
N ASP A 766 50.75 -19.20 -2.25
CA ASP A 766 50.94 -18.70 -3.62
C ASP A 766 49.59 -18.49 -4.32
N HIS A 767 48.63 -19.40 -4.08
CA HIS A 767 47.31 -19.35 -4.68
C HIS A 767 46.18 -19.48 -3.64
N PRO A 768 45.18 -18.58 -3.65
CA PRO A 768 44.07 -18.60 -2.69
C PRO A 768 43.31 -19.92 -2.59
N ASN A 769 43.31 -20.71 -3.67
CA ASN A 769 42.66 -22.02 -3.67
C ASN A 769 43.35 -23.05 -2.75
N GLU A 770 44.61 -22.83 -2.37
CA GLU A 770 45.32 -23.67 -1.42
C GLU A 770 44.81 -23.52 0.03
N LEU A 771 44.08 -22.43 0.32
CA LEU A 771 43.38 -22.28 1.58
C LEU A 771 42.23 -23.29 1.73
N VAL A 772 41.63 -23.77 0.64
CA VAL A 772 40.46 -24.64 0.70
C VAL A 772 40.80 -25.92 1.47
N GLY A 773 40.05 -26.20 2.54
CA GLY A 773 40.28 -27.33 3.42
C GLY A 773 41.31 -27.10 4.55
N ARG A 774 41.97 -25.94 4.61
CA ARG A 774 42.84 -25.51 5.72
C ARG A 774 42.08 -24.65 6.73
N ASP A 775 42.69 -24.37 7.87
CA ASP A 775 42.19 -23.38 8.83
C ASP A 775 42.63 -21.97 8.44
N LEU A 776 41.73 -21.00 8.63
CA LEU A 776 42.03 -19.57 8.49
C LEU A 776 41.57 -18.85 9.75
N ASN A 777 42.53 -18.24 10.44
CA ASN A 777 42.23 -17.37 11.57
C ASN A 777 42.83 -15.99 11.31
N PHE A 778 42.09 -14.95 11.65
CA PHE A 778 42.56 -13.59 11.52
C PHE A 778 41.91 -12.67 12.54
N VAL A 779 42.51 -11.50 12.69
CA VAL A 779 42.09 -10.46 13.61
C VAL A 779 41.70 -9.22 12.82
N VAL A 780 40.51 -8.70 13.08
CA VAL A 780 40.12 -7.35 12.68
C VAL A 780 40.45 -6.40 13.82
N LYS A 781 41.28 -5.39 13.56
CA LYS A 781 41.57 -4.31 14.50
C LYS A 781 41.02 -2.99 13.98
N LEU A 782 40.28 -2.28 14.84
CA LEU A 782 39.84 -0.91 14.59
C LEU A 782 40.51 -0.02 15.63
N ASN A 783 41.52 0.72 15.19
CA ASN A 783 42.40 1.45 16.10
C ASN A 783 41.79 2.79 16.49
N SER A 784 41.52 3.64 15.50
CA SER A 784 40.97 4.97 15.70
C SER A 784 40.29 5.52 14.43
N ALA A 785 39.47 6.54 14.59
CA ALA A 785 39.06 7.40 13.47
C ALA A 785 39.53 8.83 13.71
N MET A 786 39.63 9.62 12.64
CA MET A 786 40.03 11.04 12.69
C MET A 786 39.19 11.87 11.73
N GLY A 787 39.03 13.16 12.05
CA GLY A 787 38.40 14.14 11.14
C GLY A 787 36.88 14.13 11.11
N ILE A 788 36.21 13.28 11.91
CA ILE A 788 34.75 13.18 11.93
C ILE A 788 34.12 14.53 12.32
N PRO A 789 33.04 15.00 11.65
CA PRO A 789 32.44 16.29 11.94
C PRO A 789 32.05 16.45 13.41
N ALA A 790 32.40 17.58 14.01
CA ALA A 790 32.22 17.86 15.44
C ALA A 790 30.75 17.82 15.93
N LYS A 791 29.78 17.80 15.00
CA LYS A 791 28.35 17.63 15.30
C LYS A 791 27.99 16.24 15.79
N PHE A 792 28.85 15.24 15.62
CA PHE A 792 28.62 13.87 16.10
C PHE A 792 29.29 13.61 17.45
N THR A 793 28.73 12.70 18.23
CA THR A 793 29.27 12.17 19.50
C THR A 793 28.86 10.70 19.67
N GLY A 794 29.40 10.01 20.68
CA GLY A 794 29.07 8.61 20.93
C GLY A 794 29.45 7.70 19.76
N ILE A 795 30.59 8.00 19.13
CA ILE A 795 31.01 7.38 17.88
C ILE A 795 31.43 5.93 18.14
N HIS A 796 30.96 5.01 17.30
CA HIS A 796 31.34 3.60 17.32
C HIS A 796 31.28 3.01 15.91
N CYS A 797 31.86 1.83 15.73
CA CYS A 797 31.82 1.07 14.49
C CYS A 797 31.02 -0.23 14.65
N LYS A 798 30.28 -0.59 13.60
CA LYS A 798 29.57 -1.87 13.47
C LYS A 798 30.00 -2.59 12.19
N TYR A 799 30.25 -3.90 12.26
CA TYR A 799 30.59 -4.73 11.09
C TYR A 799 30.25 -6.20 11.34
N SER A 800 30.17 -7.00 10.28
CA SER A 800 30.04 -8.46 10.35
C SER A 800 30.90 -9.11 9.27
N VAL A 801 31.32 -10.35 9.51
CA VAL A 801 32.15 -11.12 8.58
C VAL A 801 31.35 -12.31 8.04
N PHE A 802 31.79 -12.92 6.96
CA PHE A 802 31.23 -14.10 6.30
C PHE A 802 30.39 -15.04 7.22
N LEU A 803 29.10 -15.17 6.90
CA LEU A 803 28.10 -15.99 7.61
C LEU A 803 27.74 -15.57 9.05
N ASP A 804 28.27 -14.46 9.57
CA ASP A 804 27.83 -13.92 10.85
C ASP A 804 26.36 -13.49 10.78
N THR A 805 25.57 -13.93 11.76
CA THR A 805 24.16 -13.54 11.89
C THR A 805 23.96 -12.24 12.66
N GLU A 806 24.98 -11.77 13.39
CA GLU A 806 24.93 -10.58 14.23
C GLU A 806 26.10 -9.62 13.92
N MET A 807 25.82 -8.32 14.01
CA MET A 807 26.84 -7.28 13.84
C MET A 807 27.67 -7.14 15.11
N ILE A 808 28.98 -7.12 14.96
CA ILE A 808 29.93 -6.78 16.02
C ILE A 808 29.94 -5.27 16.22
N ASP A 809 29.84 -4.84 17.47
CA ASP A 809 29.82 -3.44 17.88
C ASP A 809 31.08 -3.10 18.71
N THR A 810 31.62 -1.92 18.49
CA THR A 810 32.75 -1.39 19.29
C THR A 810 32.25 -0.57 20.47
N ASN A 811 33.14 -0.24 21.41
CA ASN A 811 32.78 0.68 22.49
C ASN A 811 32.50 2.10 21.96
N ARG A 812 31.44 2.71 22.48
CA ARG A 812 31.06 4.10 22.15
C ARG A 812 32.06 5.10 22.74
N VAL A 813 32.56 6.00 21.90
CA VAL A 813 33.50 7.06 22.30
C VAL A 813 32.83 8.42 22.24
N GLN A 814 32.79 9.14 23.36
CA GLN A 814 32.07 10.40 23.51
C GLN A 814 32.96 11.63 23.31
N GLY A 815 32.37 12.74 22.86
CA GLY A 815 32.96 14.08 22.96
C GLY A 815 34.14 14.42 22.06
N THR A 816 34.54 13.53 21.15
CA THR A 816 35.71 13.71 20.27
C THR A 816 35.37 13.50 18.79
N SER A 817 36.04 14.24 17.91
CA SER A 817 36.04 14.03 16.45
C SER A 817 37.08 12.97 16.00
N SER A 818 37.92 12.53 16.93
CA SER A 818 38.98 11.55 16.69
C SER A 818 38.91 10.42 17.73
N PRO A 819 37.93 9.51 17.64
CA PRO A 819 37.74 8.45 18.62
C PRO A 819 38.84 7.38 18.51
N ALA A 820 39.37 6.93 19.66
CA ALA A 820 40.26 5.78 19.74
C ALA A 820 39.47 4.56 20.21
N PHE A 821 39.19 3.63 19.30
CA PHE A 821 38.38 2.44 19.59
C PHE A 821 39.20 1.34 20.27
N LYS A 822 40.46 1.15 19.85
CA LYS A 822 41.35 0.07 20.29
C LYS A 822 40.66 -1.31 20.26
N HIS A 823 39.80 -1.53 19.27
CA HIS A 823 39.00 -2.74 19.14
C HIS A 823 39.80 -3.84 18.47
N LYS A 824 39.69 -5.07 18.98
CA LYS A 824 40.33 -6.27 18.42
C LYS A 824 39.36 -7.44 18.50
N LYS A 825 39.05 -8.06 17.36
CA LYS A 825 38.20 -9.26 17.29
C LYS A 825 38.84 -10.31 16.40
N SER A 826 38.95 -11.53 16.93
CA SER A 826 39.45 -12.70 16.20
C SER A 826 38.31 -13.48 15.57
N PHE A 827 38.54 -13.97 14.36
CA PHE A 827 37.68 -14.85 13.59
C PHE A 827 38.42 -16.14 13.30
N ASN A 828 37.74 -17.28 13.47
CA ASN A 828 38.34 -18.59 13.31
C ASN A 828 37.46 -19.42 12.37
N PHE A 829 38.00 -19.81 11.22
CA PHE A 829 37.37 -20.69 10.26
C PHE A 829 38.15 -22.00 10.23
N GLU A 830 37.63 -23.03 10.90
CA GLU A 830 38.34 -24.32 11.04
C GLU A 830 38.53 -25.05 9.71
N VAL A 831 37.60 -24.85 8.78
CA VAL A 831 37.67 -25.37 7.40
C VAL A 831 37.26 -24.28 6.44
N VAL A 832 38.22 -23.77 5.65
CA VAL A 832 37.94 -22.81 4.60
C VAL A 832 37.25 -23.50 3.43
N THR A 833 36.12 -22.95 3.01
CA THR A 833 35.38 -23.39 1.83
C THR A 833 35.73 -22.55 0.61
N SER A 834 35.46 -23.06 -0.59
CA SER A 834 35.61 -22.26 -1.82
C SER A 834 34.78 -20.98 -1.78
N ASN A 835 33.62 -20.99 -1.11
CA ASN A 835 32.78 -19.80 -0.94
C ASN A 835 33.45 -18.73 -0.06
N LEU A 836 34.14 -19.14 1.00
CA LEU A 836 34.91 -18.22 1.85
C LEU A 836 36.09 -17.63 1.07
N VAL A 837 36.82 -18.43 0.28
CA VAL A 837 37.89 -17.91 -0.59
C VAL A 837 37.33 -16.90 -1.59
N GLN A 838 36.21 -17.19 -2.25
CA GLN A 838 35.56 -16.25 -3.17
C GLN A 838 35.10 -14.97 -2.48
N TYR A 839 34.61 -15.05 -1.24
CA TYR A 839 34.27 -13.90 -0.42
C TYR A 839 35.49 -13.02 -0.11
N LEU A 840 36.62 -13.62 0.31
CA LEU A 840 37.85 -12.87 0.60
C LEU A 840 38.42 -12.18 -0.65
N LEU A 841 38.30 -12.81 -1.82
CA LEU A 841 38.86 -12.29 -3.08
C LEU A 841 38.00 -11.21 -3.74
N ASN A 842 36.68 -11.36 -3.70
CA ASN A 842 35.77 -10.52 -4.50
C ASN A 842 34.92 -9.58 -3.67
N ASP A 843 34.77 -9.84 -2.37
CA ASP A 843 33.94 -9.05 -1.49
C ASP A 843 34.76 -8.13 -0.57
N HIS A 844 34.06 -7.33 0.22
CA HIS A 844 34.63 -6.32 1.09
C HIS A 844 33.95 -6.35 2.45
N LEU A 845 34.74 -6.12 3.49
CA LEU A 845 34.23 -5.90 4.83
C LEU A 845 33.68 -4.47 4.91
N VAL A 846 32.37 -4.35 5.11
CA VAL A 846 31.71 -3.06 5.27
C VAL A 846 31.67 -2.69 6.74
N ILE A 847 32.43 -1.66 7.11
CA ILE A 847 32.44 -1.10 8.46
C ILE A 847 31.57 0.15 8.48
N GLN A 848 30.53 0.12 9.29
CA GLN A 848 29.59 1.21 9.47
C GLN A 848 30.02 2.05 10.66
N VAL A 849 30.22 3.36 10.47
CA VAL A 849 30.54 4.31 11.54
C VAL A 849 29.25 4.99 11.98
N TRP A 850 28.87 4.80 13.23
CA TRP A 850 27.63 5.29 13.84
C TRP A 850 27.94 6.30 14.95
N GLY A 851 26.96 7.11 15.28
CA GLY A 851 27.00 7.97 16.46
C GLY A 851 25.68 8.71 16.66
N THR A 852 25.63 9.62 17.62
CA THR A 852 24.50 10.52 17.86
C THR A 852 24.85 11.95 17.48
N GLN A 853 23.84 12.76 17.21
CA GLN A 853 24.02 14.17 16.87
C GLN A 853 23.94 15.02 18.15
N LYS A 854 24.88 15.94 18.33
CA LYS A 854 24.84 16.92 19.42
C LYS A 854 23.71 17.90 19.15
N ASP A 855 22.80 18.07 20.12
CA ASP A 855 21.78 19.13 20.05
C ASP A 855 22.48 20.50 20.22
N PRO A 856 22.53 21.36 19.19
CA PRO A 856 23.13 22.67 19.34
C PRO A 856 22.25 23.51 20.28
N GLN A 857 22.82 24.01 21.38
CA GLN A 857 22.14 24.95 22.26
C GLN A 857 21.53 26.10 21.44
N SER A 858 20.23 26.32 21.60
CA SER A 858 19.42 27.27 20.83
C SER A 858 20.12 28.63 20.71
N LYS A 859 20.64 28.93 19.53
CA LYS A 859 20.99 30.32 19.19
C LYS A 859 19.67 31.03 18.98
N ASN A 860 19.40 32.09 19.74
CA ASN A 860 18.27 33.00 19.59
C ASN A 860 18.18 33.52 18.14
N LYS A 861 17.59 32.73 17.24
CA LYS A 861 17.17 33.13 15.90
C LYS A 861 15.75 33.67 16.03
N ALA A 862 15.44 34.72 15.29
CA ALA A 862 14.08 35.23 15.18
C ALA A 862 13.10 34.08 14.90
N LYS A 863 11.94 34.05 15.59
CA LYS A 863 10.89 33.03 15.45
C LYS A 863 10.26 33.09 14.05
N LYS A 864 10.96 32.56 13.05
CA LYS A 864 10.44 32.39 11.70
C LYS A 864 9.55 31.15 11.65
N ASN A 865 8.44 31.22 10.93
CA ASN A 865 7.62 30.03 10.68
C ASN A 865 8.31 29.09 9.67
N THR A 866 7.82 27.85 9.55
CA THR A 866 8.39 26.79 8.70
C THR A 866 8.44 27.24 7.24
N LYS A 867 7.35 27.84 6.75
CA LYS A 867 7.24 28.41 5.41
C LYS A 867 8.33 29.46 5.14
N GLU A 868 8.55 30.41 6.05
CA GLU A 868 9.58 31.44 5.94
C GLU A 868 11.00 30.86 5.92
N ILE A 869 11.28 29.83 6.73
CA ILE A 869 12.59 29.18 6.76
C ILE A 869 12.85 28.46 5.42
N MET A 870 11.87 27.70 4.93
CA MET A 870 11.98 26.95 3.67
C MET A 870 12.11 27.89 2.46
N GLN A 871 11.37 28.99 2.42
CA GLN A 871 11.50 30.01 1.38
C GLN A 871 12.86 30.72 1.41
N ALA A 872 13.37 31.07 2.61
CA ALA A 872 14.68 31.71 2.75
C ALA A 872 15.83 30.81 2.27
N GLU A 873 15.75 29.50 2.51
CA GLU A 873 16.72 28.53 1.99
C GLU A 873 16.63 28.33 0.48
N ALA A 874 15.43 28.35 -0.09
CA ALA A 874 15.25 28.29 -1.54
C ALA A 874 15.90 29.51 -2.21
N LEU A 875 15.73 30.70 -1.63
CA LEU A 875 16.33 31.95 -2.10
C LEU A 875 17.85 32.01 -1.89
N SER A 876 18.38 31.46 -0.79
CA SER A 876 19.83 31.46 -0.54
C SER A 876 20.58 30.53 -1.49
N LYS A 877 20.02 29.37 -1.81
CA LYS A 877 20.55 28.45 -2.84
C LYS A 877 20.51 29.06 -4.25
N GLY A 878 19.61 30.01 -4.50
CA GLY A 878 19.52 30.75 -5.77
C GLY A 878 20.57 31.84 -5.96
N ARG A 879 21.34 32.23 -4.92
CA ARG A 879 22.33 33.32 -5.00
C ARG A 879 23.75 32.86 -5.39
N ASP A 880 24.03 31.56 -5.36
CA ASP A 880 25.37 31.02 -5.72
C ASP A 880 25.59 30.87 -7.24
N VAL A 881 24.66 31.31 -8.08
CA VAL A 881 24.81 31.32 -9.54
C VAL A 881 24.34 32.67 -10.10
N ASN A 882 25.22 33.67 -10.07
CA ASN A 882 24.96 34.94 -10.74
C ASN A 882 24.97 34.76 -12.27
N GLY A 883 23.79 34.93 -12.89
CA GLY A 883 23.71 35.29 -14.31
C GLY A 883 22.61 34.62 -15.13
N THR A 884 21.34 34.71 -14.73
CA THR A 884 20.16 35.03 -15.60
C THR A 884 18.87 34.73 -14.86
N ALA A 885 18.01 35.73 -14.71
CA ALA A 885 16.69 35.58 -14.13
C ALA A 885 15.74 34.86 -15.10
N LYS A 886 15.10 33.77 -14.65
CA LYS A 886 13.69 33.43 -14.89
C LYS A 886 13.27 32.15 -14.17
N GLN A 887 12.19 32.29 -13.40
CA GLN A 887 11.19 31.29 -12.99
C GLN A 887 11.62 30.09 -12.13
N VAL A 888 10.84 29.90 -11.08
CA VAL A 888 10.92 28.85 -10.07
C VAL A 888 10.41 27.54 -10.68
N SER A 889 11.31 26.70 -11.17
CA SER A 889 11.05 25.29 -11.47
C SER A 889 12.36 24.49 -11.44
N ASP A 890 12.79 24.14 -10.23
CA ASP A 890 13.81 23.16 -9.87
C ASP A 890 14.76 22.55 -10.94
N PRO A 891 15.62 23.32 -11.65
CA PRO A 891 16.64 22.76 -12.54
C PRO A 891 17.93 22.41 -11.76
N ALA A 892 18.05 22.92 -10.53
CA ALA A 892 19.20 22.72 -9.66
C ALA A 892 19.20 21.33 -9.03
N MET A 893 18.03 20.78 -8.68
CA MET A 893 17.90 19.41 -8.21
C MET A 893 18.17 18.42 -9.35
N LYS A 894 17.66 18.69 -10.56
CA LYS A 894 18.01 17.98 -11.82
C LYS A 894 19.51 17.96 -12.08
N ALA A 895 20.17 19.13 -12.07
CA ALA A 895 21.61 19.23 -12.30
C ALA A 895 22.41 18.54 -11.20
N LYS A 896 22.00 18.67 -9.93
CA LYS A 896 22.72 18.10 -8.78
C LYS A 896 22.59 16.58 -8.70
N PHE A 897 21.41 16.01 -8.96
CA PHE A 897 21.19 14.57 -8.93
C PHE A 897 21.75 13.88 -10.18
N MET A 898 21.54 14.43 -11.38
CA MET A 898 22.17 13.89 -12.60
C MET A 898 23.68 14.00 -12.50
N PHE A 899 24.22 15.08 -11.94
CA PHE A 899 25.65 15.21 -11.69
C PHE A 899 26.13 14.22 -10.64
N GLN A 900 25.44 14.06 -9.50
CA GLN A 900 25.83 13.10 -8.47
C GLN A 900 25.75 11.65 -8.95
N PHE A 901 24.65 11.26 -9.59
CA PHE A 901 24.48 9.93 -10.18
C PHE A 901 25.48 9.66 -11.30
N ALA A 902 25.70 10.61 -12.23
CA ALA A 902 26.70 10.46 -13.28
C ALA A 902 28.14 10.47 -12.76
N VAL A 903 28.44 11.24 -11.69
CA VAL A 903 29.75 11.24 -11.03
C VAL A 903 29.98 9.94 -10.27
N MET A 904 28.98 9.41 -9.58
CA MET A 904 29.07 8.12 -8.88
C MET A 904 29.23 6.98 -9.88
N LYS A 905 28.39 6.93 -10.93
CA LYS A 905 28.50 5.95 -12.02
C LYS A 905 29.85 6.03 -12.72
N LYS A 906 30.32 7.23 -13.10
CA LYS A 906 31.66 7.40 -13.69
C LYS A 906 32.80 7.05 -12.73
N ARG A 907 32.66 7.29 -11.41
CA ARG A 907 33.69 6.90 -10.42
C ARG A 907 33.74 5.38 -10.27
N GLN A 908 32.59 4.73 -10.22
CA GLN A 908 32.47 3.27 -10.19
C GLN A 908 33.04 2.64 -11.47
N GLU A 909 32.62 3.11 -12.65
CA GLU A 909 33.16 2.65 -13.94
C GLU A 909 34.68 2.88 -14.05
N ARG A 910 35.21 3.99 -13.52
CA ARG A 910 36.65 4.25 -13.47
C ARG A 910 37.38 3.29 -12.53
N MET A 911 36.78 2.96 -11.39
CA MET A 911 37.35 2.02 -10.43
C MET A 911 37.35 0.60 -11.00
N GLU A 912 36.23 0.16 -11.59
CA GLU A 912 36.10 -1.13 -12.28
C GLU A 912 37.05 -1.23 -13.48
N ALA A 913 37.19 -0.16 -14.27
CA ALA A 913 38.14 -0.12 -15.39
C ALA A 913 39.60 -0.19 -14.92
N LYS A 914 39.94 0.46 -13.78
CA LYS A 914 41.28 0.35 -13.18
C LYS A 914 41.56 -1.06 -12.68
N ILE A 915 40.57 -1.70 -12.02
CA ILE A 915 40.66 -3.09 -11.59
C ILE A 915 40.84 -4.02 -12.80
N ALA A 916 40.07 -3.82 -13.87
CA ALA A 916 40.18 -4.61 -15.10
C ALA A 916 41.55 -4.44 -15.78
N GLN A 917 42.12 -3.23 -15.79
CA GLN A 917 43.47 -2.98 -16.30
C GLN A 917 44.55 -3.65 -15.45
N PHE A 918 44.37 -3.68 -14.13
CA PHE A 918 45.29 -4.41 -13.23
C PHE A 918 45.20 -5.92 -13.44
N ARG A 919 44.00 -6.48 -13.56
CA ARG A 919 43.80 -7.90 -13.91
C ARG A 919 44.50 -8.22 -15.23
N LYS A 920 44.35 -7.37 -16.24
CA LYS A 920 45.02 -7.53 -17.53
C LYS A 920 46.54 -7.43 -17.44
N LEU A 921 47.07 -6.53 -16.59
CA LEU A 921 48.50 -6.44 -16.32
C LEU A 921 49.03 -7.74 -15.70
N VAL A 922 48.33 -8.28 -14.70
CA VAL A 922 48.69 -9.53 -14.03
C VAL A 922 48.64 -10.71 -15.01
N THR A 923 47.53 -10.88 -15.74
CA THR A 923 47.41 -11.96 -16.75
C THR A 923 48.46 -11.85 -17.85
N THR A 924 48.84 -10.64 -18.26
CA THR A 924 49.90 -10.45 -19.27
C THR A 924 51.28 -10.78 -18.72
N ALA A 925 51.55 -10.42 -17.45
CA ALA A 925 52.79 -10.80 -16.78
C ALA A 925 52.90 -12.31 -16.60
N GLU A 926 51.80 -12.99 -16.21
CA GLU A 926 51.70 -14.45 -16.11
C GLU A 926 51.94 -15.12 -17.48
N LEU A 927 51.27 -14.66 -18.53
CA LEU A 927 51.47 -15.15 -19.90
C LEU A 927 52.90 -14.97 -20.42
N HIS A 928 53.61 -13.96 -19.92
CA HIS A 928 55.00 -13.68 -20.29
C HIS A 928 56.02 -14.32 -19.32
N ASN A 929 55.58 -15.16 -18.37
CA ASN A 929 56.40 -15.77 -17.32
C ASN A 929 57.23 -14.75 -16.51
N LYS A 930 56.69 -13.55 -16.30
CA LYS A 930 57.36 -12.49 -15.53
C LYS A 930 56.85 -12.47 -14.09
N ALA A 931 57.68 -12.98 -13.18
CA ALA A 931 57.48 -12.86 -11.73
C ALA A 931 57.70 -11.43 -11.18
N ARG A 932 58.25 -10.51 -12.00
CA ARG A 932 58.56 -9.13 -11.59
C ARG A 932 58.17 -8.16 -12.72
N VAL A 933 57.46 -7.09 -12.36
CA VAL A 933 57.05 -6.01 -13.27
C VAL A 933 57.69 -4.71 -12.82
N GLU A 934 58.25 -3.94 -13.76
CA GLU A 934 58.86 -2.65 -13.44
C GLU A 934 57.84 -1.68 -12.80
N THR A 935 58.28 -1.02 -11.74
CA THR A 935 57.46 -0.04 -10.99
C THR A 935 56.97 1.11 -11.88
N MET A 936 57.71 1.42 -12.96
CA MET A 936 57.31 2.42 -13.95
C MET A 936 56.06 1.99 -14.74
N VAL A 937 55.94 0.71 -15.09
CA VAL A 937 54.77 0.16 -15.79
C VAL A 937 53.54 0.21 -14.87
N ILE A 938 53.71 -0.22 -13.62
CA ILE A 938 52.65 -0.21 -12.60
C ILE A 938 52.17 1.23 -12.33
N LYS A 939 53.10 2.17 -12.11
CA LYS A 939 52.77 3.60 -11.94
C LYS A 939 52.07 4.18 -13.17
N THR A 940 52.43 3.74 -14.37
CA THR A 940 51.81 4.21 -15.60
C THR A 940 50.39 3.66 -15.76
N VAL A 941 50.12 2.42 -15.34
CA VAL A 941 48.77 1.83 -15.32
C VAL A 941 47.89 2.45 -14.23
N LEU A 942 48.42 2.64 -13.01
CA LEU A 942 47.71 3.30 -11.89
C LEU A 942 47.25 4.72 -12.24
N ASN A 943 48.10 5.44 -12.97
CA ASN A 943 47.88 6.83 -13.38
C ASN A 943 47.34 6.97 -14.80
N ALA A 944 47.02 5.87 -15.48
CA ALA A 944 46.53 5.90 -16.85
C ALA A 944 45.19 6.65 -16.93
N GLN A 945 45.13 7.67 -17.77
CA GLN A 945 43.92 8.45 -17.97
C GLN A 945 42.87 7.73 -18.84
N ASN A 946 43.28 6.68 -19.57
CA ASN A 946 42.41 5.84 -20.38
C ASN A 946 43.06 4.46 -20.65
N ALA A 947 42.24 3.51 -21.10
CA ALA A 947 42.65 2.13 -21.37
C ALA A 947 43.77 2.00 -22.40
N LYS A 948 43.86 2.90 -23.39
CA LYS A 948 44.94 2.84 -24.41
C LYS A 948 46.31 3.15 -23.81
N VAL A 949 46.38 4.05 -22.83
CA VAL A 949 47.63 4.38 -22.12
C VAL A 949 48.04 3.22 -21.22
N ALA A 950 47.09 2.63 -20.50
CA ALA A 950 47.33 1.44 -19.69
C ALA A 950 47.78 0.25 -20.55
N ASP A 951 47.08 -0.04 -21.64
CA ASP A 951 47.39 -1.14 -22.55
C ASP A 951 48.77 -0.99 -23.20
N LYS A 952 49.17 0.24 -23.56
CA LYS A 952 50.53 0.51 -24.06
C LYS A 952 51.60 0.27 -23.00
N ALA A 953 51.30 0.55 -21.73
CA ALA A 953 52.22 0.27 -20.64
C ALA A 953 52.31 -1.23 -20.35
N ILE A 954 51.17 -1.93 -20.35
CA ILE A 954 51.10 -3.39 -20.18
C ILE A 954 51.83 -4.11 -21.32
N ALA A 955 51.69 -3.63 -22.56
CA ALA A 955 52.38 -4.20 -23.72
C ALA A 955 53.91 -4.03 -23.70
N ARG A 956 54.45 -3.18 -22.82
CA ARG A 956 55.91 -3.05 -22.61
C ARG A 956 56.49 -4.14 -21.71
N ILE A 957 55.67 -5.00 -21.13
CA ILE A 957 56.13 -6.17 -20.39
C ILE A 957 56.76 -7.12 -21.42
N PRO A 958 58.09 -7.33 -21.42
CA PRO A 958 58.76 -8.13 -22.43
C PRO A 958 58.38 -9.61 -22.30
N LYS A 959 58.25 -10.31 -23.43
CA LYS A 959 58.12 -11.77 -23.49
C LYS A 959 59.51 -12.38 -23.33
N ASP A 960 59.68 -13.31 -22.40
CA ASP A 960 60.90 -14.11 -22.37
C ASP A 960 60.83 -15.18 -23.48
N GLU A 961 61.49 -14.90 -24.59
CA GLU A 961 61.93 -15.94 -25.51
C GLU A 961 63.32 -16.40 -25.08
N ALA A 962 63.36 -17.57 -24.42
CA ALA A 962 64.52 -18.36 -23.97
C ALA A 962 64.75 -18.39 -22.45
N ALA A 963 64.49 -19.56 -21.87
CA ALA A 963 65.12 -19.99 -20.63
C ALA A 963 66.64 -20.07 -20.82
N GLY A 964 67.41 -19.28 -20.07
CA GLY A 964 68.87 -19.39 -20.05
C GLY A 964 69.58 -18.28 -19.29
N ASN A 965 70.01 -18.58 -18.06
CA ASN A 965 71.13 -17.98 -17.30
C ASN A 965 71.28 -16.45 -17.20
N LEU A 966 71.02 -15.91 -16.01
CA LEU A 966 71.74 -14.76 -15.41
C LEU A 966 71.81 -15.03 -13.89
N GLY A 967 72.94 -15.19 -13.22
CA GLY A 967 74.22 -14.51 -13.38
C GLY A 967 74.26 -13.32 -12.41
N GLU A 968 75.04 -13.44 -11.32
CA GLU A 968 75.23 -12.43 -10.28
C GLU A 968 75.72 -11.06 -10.83
N GLU A 969 75.45 -10.02 -10.04
CA GLU A 969 75.88 -8.61 -10.16
C GLU A 969 75.10 -7.68 -11.10
N THR A 970 74.17 -6.91 -10.50
CA THR A 970 74.20 -5.44 -10.57
C THR A 970 73.25 -4.81 -9.54
N GLN A 971 73.81 -3.87 -8.78
CA GLN A 971 73.16 -3.11 -7.71
C GLN A 971 72.35 -1.91 -8.25
N LYS A 972 71.27 -1.58 -7.52
CA LYS A 972 70.56 -0.28 -7.41
C LYS A 972 69.61 0.14 -8.54
N SER A 973 68.33 -0.21 -8.39
CA SER A 973 67.23 0.76 -8.23
C SER A 973 66.02 0.03 -7.65
N GLY A 974 65.22 0.70 -6.80
CA GLY A 974 64.18 0.06 -5.99
C GLY A 974 63.13 -0.70 -6.81
N VAL A 975 63.04 -2.01 -6.59
CA VAL A 975 62.06 -2.89 -7.25
C VAL A 975 61.11 -3.43 -6.19
N CYS A 976 59.82 -3.21 -6.44
CA CYS A 976 58.72 -3.77 -5.67
C CYS A 976 58.55 -5.24 -6.06
N VAL A 977 58.55 -6.11 -5.06
CA VAL A 977 58.17 -7.52 -5.21
C VAL A 977 56.65 -7.53 -5.41
N VAL A 978 56.19 -8.13 -6.52
CA VAL A 978 54.80 -8.59 -6.59
C VAL A 978 54.81 -9.94 -5.89
N MET A 979 54.52 -9.92 -4.58
CA MET A 979 53.99 -11.07 -3.84
C MET A 979 52.53 -10.78 -3.58
#